data_AF-A0A2E7RZR8-F1
#
_entry.id   AF-A0A2E7RZR8-F1
#
_cell.length_a   1.000
_cell.length_b   1.000
_cell.length_c   1.000
_cell.angle_alpha   90.00
_cell.angle_beta   90.00
_cell.angle_gamma   90.00
#
_symmetry.space_group_name_H-M   'P 1'
#
loop_
_entity.id
_entity.type
_entity.pdbx_description
1 polymer ?
#
loop_
_entity_poly.entity_id
_entity_poly.type
_entity_poly.pdbx_seq_one_letter_code
_entity_poly.pdbx_strand_id
1 'polypeptide(L)'
;MMFRVLGAWAVLLLSLVTTATAVERPQRILAWKAGRLAARPKTADAVLVVIQHVNGHRFQEALVAIQELSGVETRLRSELALAVAGHLSNDNPQPAMRLARELLDQAIGADGDDLLARRLKNDLDVFQALDSVVLPWAPNLAGHSWVPAPQLLPARDMIRDGNLDQGRSRVGQLQRVAPRTYLLTYWQLAAFFEGQPRFAKSFQVLVGDLENVFADVRKRGDAEDKRAVKLLAKLLSDARQHSWASMTVPPESLLYPRAMLEPMRAYYWWWRQMGAAQRPMSKQGFDEIIAGQRDRFPESAIVKIYTGRRVAWAPDLRQVEVTDGTPAWAVEQRELRARIDHVVRWWFGVRQEPDGQLGGGWEDDVESLRRFSQSALVSGDPAVVAGIHRLADGVWGREVMVNGFDRELKDVEHSSEMSADTSVLVALDYGNPEPVERCQQTCKTIDELHFGTNRSGRRQFRSMVLSGTEVSKSDNQAYDVLYSGRAMRPVAMLAWYSRNPRAVKLLSDWSRTWTAAAVRAADGKPAGVFPAAIHFGDERLNGTGSWWNPGLGDLYRWKPQDLDMVWGKILLAYRLTGDETLLRGIHSQLDILRKYQGKRIENPDPGSLDWVGMQLQPHLWLARWYRSYTGRDDYDDLIGAAGGYGRFQLTGKTTEADHTHAGELAAMRFNLPMLTTEVRGTDRINLLPFSLVGPMTGGPVAITQAPSFAVTWRNVSPDFAVLVGARDDRSVEAWVHTFAENEKPLVRFWQLQPGRYRLERRDDNDHDGIVDPVVAESIEFDHVERLAGVSFHLPRTTLCQIRIRQLEAFAALPVMRPDLALGPRDLRVQRAPDGKQPGRASITVHNIGSAPATDVRLEVFAKSADSGKSRSVFQQQLGTLEDPADLVSRKKTVTFEWRSPFAGRIELEARVRCDAGRSKREINSQNNRVSVAVGRPGSRPPRDGRSR
;
A
#
# COMPACT_ATOMS: atom_id res chain seq x y z
N MET A 1 14.87 58.07 4.52
CA MET A 1 14.46 58.90 5.66
C MET A 1 12.98 58.60 5.95
N MET A 2 12.74 57.62 6.82
CA MET A 2 11.48 57.22 7.53
C MET A 2 11.56 55.73 7.92
N PHE A 3 12.74 55.32 8.38
CA PHE A 3 12.92 54.23 9.33
C PHE A 3 13.16 54.90 10.68
N ARG A 4 12.55 54.38 11.76
CA ARG A 4 12.40 54.92 13.13
C ARG A 4 11.04 55.60 13.34
N VAL A 5 10.07 54.83 13.85
CA VAL A 5 9.07 55.23 14.88
C VAL A 5 8.10 54.08 15.25
N LEU A 6 7.97 52.99 14.48
CA LEU A 6 7.01 51.91 14.81
C LEU A 6 7.59 50.69 15.57
N GLY A 7 8.82 50.79 16.08
CA GLY A 7 9.53 49.69 16.75
C GLY A 7 9.46 49.67 18.29
N ALA A 8 8.68 50.56 18.94
CA ALA A 8 8.76 50.77 20.39
C ALA A 8 7.45 50.51 21.17
N TRP A 9 6.34 50.11 20.52
CA TRP A 9 5.04 49.94 21.19
C TRP A 9 4.53 48.49 21.26
N ALA A 10 5.25 47.50 20.72
CA ALA A 10 4.87 46.08 20.78
C ALA A 10 5.61 45.27 21.86
N VAL A 11 6.60 45.87 22.53
CA VAL A 11 7.42 45.20 23.57
C VAL A 11 6.96 45.57 25.00
N LEU A 12 5.97 46.47 25.13
CA LEU A 12 5.50 47.02 26.41
C LEU A 12 4.07 46.58 26.82
N LEU A 13 3.57 45.48 26.24
CA LEU A 13 2.35 44.79 26.69
C LEU A 13 2.65 43.42 27.35
N LEU A 14 3.93 43.15 27.64
CA LEU A 14 4.40 41.88 28.22
C LEU A 14 5.05 42.01 29.61
N SER A 15 4.90 43.15 30.28
CA SER A 15 5.44 43.32 31.64
C SER A 15 4.70 44.37 32.47
N LEU A 16 4.18 43.92 33.63
CA LEU A 16 3.64 44.64 34.82
C LEU A 16 2.19 45.16 34.66
N VAL A 17 1.20 44.73 35.46
CA VAL A 17 1.01 44.90 36.93
C VAL A 17 0.08 43.76 37.46
N THR A 18 0.54 42.72 38.19
CA THR A 18 0.60 42.52 39.68
C THR A 18 -0.59 43.13 40.44
N THR A 19 -1.47 42.44 41.17
CA THR A 19 -1.26 41.46 42.25
C THR A 19 -2.58 40.72 42.54
N ALA A 20 -2.60 39.40 42.45
CA ALA A 20 -3.60 38.57 43.12
C ALA A 20 -2.93 37.24 43.44
N THR A 21 -2.48 37.10 44.69
CA THR A 21 -1.94 35.88 45.34
C THR A 21 -1.50 34.78 44.37
N ALA A 22 -0.35 34.97 43.73
CA ALA A 22 0.35 33.87 43.09
C ALA A 22 0.85 32.96 44.23
N VAL A 23 0.10 31.89 44.51
CA VAL A 23 0.67 30.73 45.21
C VAL A 23 1.97 30.40 44.47
N GLU A 24 3.11 30.53 45.13
CA GLU A 24 4.42 30.12 44.59
C GLU A 24 4.27 28.70 44.07
N ARG A 25 4.21 28.55 42.74
CA ARG A 25 4.11 27.22 42.13
C ARG A 25 5.48 26.56 42.28
N PRO A 26 5.62 25.45 43.03
CA PRO A 26 6.89 24.73 43.08
C PRO A 26 7.30 24.37 41.66
N GLN A 27 8.53 24.75 41.34
CA GLN A 27 8.95 25.05 39.98
C GLN A 27 9.80 23.87 39.50
N ARG A 28 9.39 23.18 38.42
CA ARG A 28 10.02 21.93 37.94
C ARG A 28 11.55 22.06 37.81
N ILE A 29 12.27 20.98 38.13
CA ILE A 29 13.74 20.94 38.08
C ILE A 29 14.21 20.75 36.63
N LEU A 30 13.46 19.98 35.85
CA LEU A 30 13.76 19.65 34.45
C LEU A 30 12.85 20.39 33.46
N ALA A 31 13.41 20.77 32.32
CA ALA A 31 12.67 21.35 31.21
C ALA A 31 13.32 21.05 29.86
N TRP A 32 12.51 21.03 28.79
CA TRP A 32 13.01 20.97 27.41
C TRP A 32 13.53 22.33 26.95
N LYS A 33 14.75 22.36 26.41
CA LYS A 33 15.36 23.53 25.76
C LYS A 33 15.98 23.11 24.43
N ALA A 34 15.39 23.56 23.32
CA ALA A 34 15.87 23.28 21.96
C ALA A 34 16.21 21.79 21.72
N GLY A 35 15.34 20.90 22.17
CA GLY A 35 15.41 19.45 21.99
C GLY A 35 16.23 18.72 23.05
N ARG A 36 16.82 19.46 24.00
CA ARG A 36 17.63 18.90 25.07
C ARG A 36 16.93 19.05 26.41
N LEU A 37 17.00 18.00 27.22
CA LEU A 37 16.64 18.05 28.62
C LEU A 37 17.69 18.87 29.37
N ALA A 38 17.24 19.89 30.08
CA ALA A 38 18.08 20.76 30.91
C ALA A 38 17.59 20.75 32.35
N ALA A 39 18.53 20.77 33.29
CA ALA A 39 18.25 20.90 34.72
C ALA A 39 18.62 22.31 35.22
N ARG A 40 18.14 22.66 36.43
CA ARG A 40 18.54 23.88 37.14
C ARG A 40 20.03 23.84 37.57
N PRO A 41 20.65 25.00 37.84
CA PRO A 41 22.00 25.06 38.42
C PRO A 41 22.10 24.26 39.72
N LYS A 42 23.27 23.64 39.99
CA LYS A 42 23.57 22.81 41.19
C LYS A 42 22.89 21.43 41.27
N THR A 43 22.59 20.83 40.11
CA THR A 43 22.09 19.44 40.02
C THR A 43 23.23 18.44 40.24
N ALA A 44 22.97 17.32 40.94
CA ALA A 44 23.97 16.28 41.21
C ALA A 44 24.51 15.61 39.94
N ASP A 45 25.80 15.23 39.94
CA ASP A 45 26.48 14.64 38.78
C ASP A 45 25.78 13.37 38.26
N ALA A 46 25.29 12.52 39.16
CA ALA A 46 24.55 11.31 38.80
C ALA A 46 23.27 11.59 37.99
N VAL A 47 22.61 12.73 38.24
CA VAL A 47 21.43 13.17 37.47
C VAL A 47 21.84 13.71 36.10
N LEU A 48 23.00 14.39 36.01
CA LEU A 48 23.54 14.85 34.73
C LEU A 48 23.88 13.69 33.80
N VAL A 49 24.34 12.55 34.32
CA VAL A 49 24.56 11.31 33.54
C VAL A 49 23.27 10.84 32.88
N VAL A 50 22.15 10.75 33.62
CA VAL A 50 20.85 10.39 33.02
C VAL A 50 20.44 11.38 31.93
N ILE A 51 20.60 12.69 32.18
CA ILE A 51 20.29 13.73 31.20
C ILE A 51 21.14 13.55 29.92
N GLN A 52 22.40 13.16 30.06
CA GLN A 52 23.26 12.85 28.90
C GLN A 52 22.74 11.63 28.13
N HIS A 53 22.28 10.58 28.80
CA HIS A 53 21.66 9.44 28.13
C HIS A 53 20.38 9.84 27.38
N VAL A 54 19.48 10.61 28.00
CA VAL A 54 18.25 11.12 27.35
C VAL A 54 18.59 11.95 26.12
N ASN A 55 19.49 12.93 26.26
CA ASN A 55 19.91 13.80 25.15
C ASN A 55 20.71 13.06 24.06
N GLY A 56 21.31 11.93 24.38
CA GLY A 56 21.98 11.03 23.44
C GLY A 56 21.06 9.95 22.84
N HIS A 57 19.74 10.04 23.09
CA HIS A 57 18.73 9.05 22.67
C HIS A 57 18.99 7.61 23.18
N ARG A 58 19.75 7.46 24.27
CA ARG A 58 20.06 6.20 24.95
C ARG A 58 19.02 5.91 26.03
N PHE A 59 17.78 5.65 25.62
CA PHE A 59 16.63 5.61 26.53
C PHE A 59 16.65 4.41 27.47
N GLN A 60 17.16 3.25 27.05
CA GLN A 60 17.26 2.08 27.93
C GLN A 60 18.29 2.31 29.03
N GLU A 61 19.46 2.83 28.67
CA GLU A 61 20.53 3.18 29.59
C GLU A 61 20.08 4.29 30.55
N ALA A 62 19.29 5.25 30.08
CA ALA A 62 18.66 6.25 30.94
C ALA A 62 17.74 5.61 31.99
N LEU A 63 16.91 4.63 31.60
CA LEU A 63 16.00 3.94 32.53
C LEU A 63 16.75 3.12 33.58
N VAL A 64 17.80 2.39 33.16
CA VAL A 64 18.67 1.66 34.08
C VAL A 64 19.32 2.62 35.08
N ALA A 65 19.92 3.71 34.60
CA ALA A 65 20.55 4.71 35.47
C ALA A 65 19.55 5.38 36.44
N ILE A 66 18.28 5.60 36.04
CA ILE A 66 17.21 6.10 36.93
C ILE A 66 16.91 5.10 38.07
N GLN A 67 16.95 3.81 37.79
CA GLN A 67 16.71 2.77 38.80
C GLN A 67 17.87 2.67 39.80
N GLU A 68 19.10 2.86 39.33
CA GLU A 68 20.33 2.76 40.15
C GLU A 68 20.68 4.05 40.91
N LEU A 69 20.03 5.17 40.57
CA LEU A 69 20.22 6.48 41.24
C LEU A 69 19.89 6.42 42.74
N SER A 70 20.93 6.45 43.56
CA SER A 70 20.87 6.51 45.02
C SER A 70 21.11 7.94 45.53
N GLY A 71 20.55 8.28 46.70
CA GLY A 71 20.70 9.61 47.31
C GLY A 71 19.98 10.76 46.58
N VAL A 72 19.14 10.44 45.59
CA VAL A 72 18.31 11.40 44.85
C VAL A 72 16.84 11.19 45.18
N GLU A 73 16.11 12.28 45.38
CA GLU A 73 14.68 12.27 45.70
C GLU A 73 13.87 11.46 44.67
N THR A 74 12.97 10.59 45.17
CA THR A 74 12.09 9.75 44.35
C THR A 74 11.29 10.56 43.33
N ARG A 75 10.82 11.76 43.71
CA ARG A 75 10.16 12.70 42.80
C ARG A 75 11.05 13.08 41.61
N LEU A 76 12.31 13.45 41.83
CA LEU A 76 13.22 13.83 40.74
C LEU A 76 13.52 12.63 39.81
N ARG A 77 13.65 11.42 40.37
CA ARG A 77 13.77 10.19 39.58
C ARG A 77 12.54 9.98 38.69
N SER A 78 11.35 10.29 39.18
CA SER A 78 10.12 10.24 38.38
C SER A 78 10.07 11.30 37.27
N GLU A 79 10.56 12.52 37.51
CA GLU A 79 10.68 13.56 36.47
C GLU A 79 11.62 13.10 35.34
N LEU A 80 12.74 12.45 35.68
CA LEU A 80 13.65 11.87 34.68
C LEU A 80 12.96 10.78 33.84
N ALA A 81 12.19 9.89 34.48
CA ALA A 81 11.43 8.87 33.77
C ALA A 81 10.35 9.49 32.86
N LEU A 82 9.67 10.55 33.31
CA LEU A 82 8.73 11.33 32.48
C LEU A 82 9.43 12.01 31.30
N ALA A 83 10.67 12.50 31.46
CA ALA A 83 11.45 13.05 30.36
C ALA A 83 11.81 11.98 29.31
N VAL A 84 12.19 10.77 29.74
CA VAL A 84 12.40 9.63 28.83
C VAL A 84 11.11 9.30 28.07
N ALA A 85 9.96 9.26 28.76
CA ALA A 85 8.67 8.99 28.15
C ALA A 85 8.23 10.10 27.17
N GLY A 86 8.49 11.36 27.50
CA GLY A 86 8.05 12.53 26.74
C GLY A 86 8.92 12.90 25.54
N HIS A 87 10.12 12.29 25.41
CA HIS A 87 11.02 12.57 24.30
C HIS A 87 10.43 12.13 22.95
N LEU A 88 10.50 13.00 21.93
CA LEU A 88 9.88 12.74 20.61
C LEU A 88 10.48 11.52 19.90
N SER A 89 11.78 11.28 20.05
CA SER A 89 12.49 10.14 19.42
C SER A 89 12.35 8.79 20.14
N ASN A 90 11.61 8.71 21.26
CA ASN A 90 11.45 7.45 21.99
C ASN A 90 10.27 6.64 21.45
N ASP A 91 10.50 5.70 20.54
CA ASP A 91 9.40 4.95 19.90
C ASP A 91 8.65 4.00 20.85
N ASN A 92 9.19 3.72 22.05
CA ASN A 92 8.54 2.89 23.07
C ASN A 92 8.57 3.57 24.45
N PRO A 93 7.65 4.50 24.72
CA PRO A 93 7.64 5.25 25.99
C PRO A 93 7.08 4.45 27.18
N GLN A 94 6.48 3.27 26.96
CA GLN A 94 5.73 2.53 27.99
C GLN A 94 6.57 2.10 29.20
N PRO A 95 7.81 1.57 29.04
CA PRO A 95 8.67 1.27 30.17
C PRO A 95 8.95 2.50 31.05
N ALA A 96 9.18 3.65 30.42
CA ALA A 96 9.43 4.91 31.12
C ALA A 96 8.18 5.42 31.86
N MET A 97 7.00 5.29 31.25
CA MET A 97 5.73 5.65 31.89
C MET A 97 5.42 4.77 33.11
N ARG A 98 5.69 3.45 33.03
CA ARG A 98 5.53 2.54 34.17
C ARG A 98 6.47 2.90 35.31
N LEU A 99 7.75 3.13 35.02
CA LEU A 99 8.72 3.54 36.04
C LEU A 99 8.34 4.89 36.66
N ALA A 100 7.91 5.87 35.86
CA ALA A 100 7.45 7.15 36.35
C ALA A 100 6.25 7.00 37.30
N ARG A 101 5.27 6.15 36.94
CA ARG A 101 4.10 5.85 37.78
C ARG A 101 4.51 5.30 39.15
N GLU A 102 5.32 4.24 39.14
CA GLU A 102 5.77 3.56 40.36
C GLU A 102 6.48 4.53 41.31
N LEU A 103 7.38 5.37 40.77
CA LEU A 103 8.12 6.38 41.55
C LEU A 103 7.20 7.49 42.06
N LEU A 104 6.21 7.93 41.28
CA LEU A 104 5.24 8.94 41.72
C LEU A 104 4.34 8.42 42.84
N ASP A 105 3.88 7.17 42.74
CA ASP A 105 3.08 6.55 43.79
C ASP A 105 3.90 6.37 45.08
N GLN A 106 5.18 6.04 44.98
CA GLN A 106 6.11 6.01 46.13
C GLN A 106 6.33 7.40 46.73
N ALA A 107 6.54 8.44 45.91
CA ALA A 107 6.75 9.80 46.39
C ALA A 107 5.52 10.34 47.14
N ILE A 108 4.32 10.14 46.58
CA ILE A 108 3.05 10.53 47.22
C ILE A 108 2.76 9.70 48.46
N GLY A 109 3.16 8.42 48.47
CA GLY A 109 3.06 7.57 49.65
C GLY A 109 3.98 8.01 50.81
N ALA A 110 5.14 8.56 50.48
CA ALA A 110 6.10 9.09 51.46
C ALA A 110 5.71 10.49 51.96
N ASP A 111 5.18 11.35 51.07
CA ASP A 111 4.66 12.67 51.40
C ASP A 111 3.33 12.91 50.65
N GLY A 112 2.23 12.75 51.38
CA GLY A 112 0.89 12.93 50.84
C GLY A 112 0.58 14.36 50.39
N ASP A 113 1.34 15.36 50.85
CA ASP A 113 1.15 16.77 50.53
C ASP A 113 2.11 17.26 49.43
N ASP A 114 2.88 16.36 48.80
CA ASP A 114 3.73 16.70 47.66
C ASP A 114 2.87 17.07 46.42
N LEU A 115 2.51 18.35 46.34
CA LEU A 115 1.70 18.92 45.27
C LEU A 115 2.37 18.78 43.89
N LEU A 116 3.70 18.74 43.83
CA LEU A 116 4.42 18.58 42.58
C LEU A 116 4.37 17.12 42.10
N ALA A 117 4.57 16.15 42.99
CA ALA A 117 4.39 14.74 42.66
C ALA A 117 2.93 14.46 42.22
N ARG A 118 1.93 15.04 42.89
CA ARG A 118 0.53 14.94 42.48
C ARG A 118 0.28 15.55 41.09
N ARG A 119 0.87 16.71 40.79
CA ARG A 119 0.79 17.33 39.46
C ARG A 119 1.44 16.45 38.38
N LEU A 120 2.65 15.93 38.62
CA LEU A 120 3.33 15.03 37.68
C LEU A 120 2.53 13.73 37.47
N LYS A 121 1.90 13.22 38.53
CA LYS A 121 1.00 12.07 38.45
C LYS A 121 -0.24 12.39 37.60
N ASN A 122 -0.82 13.57 37.77
CA ASN A 122 -1.94 14.04 36.96
C ASN A 122 -1.56 14.21 35.48
N ASP A 123 -0.41 14.82 35.17
CA ASP A 123 0.11 14.90 33.79
C ASP A 123 0.14 13.51 33.13
N LEU A 124 0.68 12.51 33.84
CA LEU A 124 0.78 11.14 33.35
C LEU A 124 -0.59 10.45 33.28
N ASP A 125 -1.48 10.66 34.26
CA ASP A 125 -2.84 10.13 34.27
C ASP A 125 -3.66 10.68 33.09
N VAL A 126 -3.59 11.99 32.81
CA VAL A 126 -4.26 12.63 31.66
C VAL A 126 -3.68 12.10 30.37
N PHE A 127 -2.34 12.04 30.24
CA PHE A 127 -1.69 11.49 29.06
C PHE A 127 -2.15 10.06 28.77
N GLN A 128 -2.11 9.17 29.77
CA GLN A 128 -2.49 7.76 29.62
C GLN A 128 -4.00 7.57 29.45
N ALA A 129 -4.83 8.40 30.08
CA ALA A 129 -6.27 8.35 29.90
C ALA A 129 -6.64 8.71 28.47
N LEU A 130 -6.11 9.81 27.95
CA LEU A 130 -6.32 10.21 26.57
C LEU A 130 -5.81 9.11 25.62
N ASP A 131 -4.61 8.57 25.86
CA ASP A 131 -4.01 7.45 25.10
C ASP A 131 -4.90 6.19 25.05
N SER A 132 -5.44 5.80 26.20
CA SER A 132 -6.31 4.63 26.32
C SER A 132 -7.71 4.80 25.73
N VAL A 133 -8.10 6.04 25.39
CA VAL A 133 -9.44 6.39 24.88
C VAL A 133 -9.39 6.66 23.37
N VAL A 134 -8.22 6.69 22.73
CA VAL A 134 -8.13 6.92 21.27
C VAL A 134 -8.65 5.72 20.48
N LEU A 135 -9.25 6.02 19.32
CA LEU A 135 -9.88 5.05 18.44
C LEU A 135 -8.90 3.99 17.89
N PRO A 136 -9.36 2.74 17.70
CA PRO A 136 -8.54 1.53 17.52
C PRO A 136 -7.82 1.32 16.17
N TRP A 137 -7.71 2.33 15.31
CA TRP A 137 -7.20 2.14 13.93
C TRP A 137 -5.65 2.03 13.82
N ALA A 138 -4.91 2.14 14.93
CA ALA A 138 -3.47 1.90 14.97
C ALA A 138 -3.05 1.20 16.29
N PRO A 139 -3.25 -0.12 16.43
CA PRO A 139 -2.96 -0.83 17.68
C PRO A 139 -1.46 -0.99 18.00
N ASN A 140 -0.53 -0.62 17.10
CA ASN A 140 0.88 -1.02 17.19
C ASN A 140 1.91 0.10 17.39
N LEU A 141 1.51 1.32 17.77
CA LEU A 141 2.46 2.37 18.20
C LEU A 141 2.05 2.90 19.58
N ALA A 142 2.93 2.73 20.57
CA ALA A 142 2.61 3.13 21.94
C ALA A 142 2.69 4.66 22.13
N GLY A 143 1.66 5.27 22.75
CA GLY A 143 1.66 6.69 23.14
C GLY A 143 0.89 7.64 22.20
N HIS A 144 -0.26 7.21 21.71
CA HIS A 144 -1.19 7.98 20.89
C HIS A 144 -2.18 8.77 21.75
N SER A 145 -1.94 10.06 22.03
CA SER A 145 -2.79 10.77 22.99
C SER A 145 -4.24 11.06 22.52
N TRP A 146 -4.52 11.54 21.30
CA TRP A 146 -5.90 11.72 20.78
C TRP A 146 -5.93 12.27 19.34
N VAL A 147 -7.10 12.21 18.70
CA VAL A 147 -7.35 12.69 17.32
C VAL A 147 -8.46 13.76 17.31
N PRO A 148 -8.21 14.98 16.81
CA PRO A 148 -9.16 16.09 16.86
C PRO A 148 -10.32 16.01 15.86
N ALA A 149 -11.57 16.20 16.26
CA ALA A 149 -12.64 16.31 15.26
C ALA A 149 -12.50 17.60 14.41
N PRO A 150 -12.87 17.58 13.10
CA PRO A 150 -12.81 18.77 12.24
C PRO A 150 -13.58 19.99 12.76
N GLN A 151 -14.57 19.79 13.63
CA GLN A 151 -15.41 20.82 14.21
C GLN A 151 -14.74 21.56 15.39
N LEU A 152 -13.66 21.01 15.96
CA LEU A 152 -13.06 21.51 17.18
C LEU A 152 -12.49 22.93 17.04
N LEU A 153 -11.63 23.17 16.05
CA LEU A 153 -11.00 24.48 15.87
C LEU A 153 -12.01 25.57 15.47
N PRO A 154 -12.96 25.34 14.53
CA PRO A 154 -14.03 26.30 14.29
C PRO A 154 -14.77 26.70 15.55
N ALA A 155 -15.13 25.71 16.39
CA ALA A 155 -15.84 25.97 17.63
C ALA A 155 -15.00 26.76 18.63
N ARG A 156 -13.72 26.40 18.79
CA ARG A 156 -12.76 27.10 19.65
C ARG A 156 -12.64 28.57 19.23
N ASP A 157 -12.45 28.83 17.94
CA ASP A 157 -12.22 30.19 17.44
C ASP A 157 -13.49 31.04 17.52
N MET A 158 -14.68 30.46 17.26
CA MET A 158 -15.96 31.11 17.53
C MET A 158 -16.08 31.57 19.00
N ILE A 159 -15.69 30.74 19.96
CA ILE A 159 -15.75 31.09 21.39
C ILE A 159 -14.71 32.17 21.74
N ARG A 160 -13.51 32.11 21.17
CA ARG A 160 -12.49 33.16 21.33
C ARG A 160 -12.98 34.52 20.84
N ASP A 161 -13.77 34.51 19.77
CA ASP A 161 -14.40 35.69 19.16
C ASP A 161 -15.69 36.14 19.87
N GLY A 162 -16.04 35.51 21.00
CA GLY A 162 -17.21 35.87 21.81
C GLY A 162 -18.52 35.18 21.42
N ASN A 163 -18.51 34.29 20.43
CA ASN A 163 -19.68 33.57 19.93
C ASN A 163 -19.86 32.20 20.61
N LEU A 164 -20.09 32.20 21.93
CA LEU A 164 -20.17 30.97 22.74
C LEU A 164 -21.19 29.96 22.22
N ASP A 165 -22.42 30.40 21.94
CA ASP A 165 -23.49 29.49 21.54
C ASP A 165 -23.29 28.89 20.15
N GLN A 166 -22.65 29.62 19.23
CA GLN A 166 -22.29 29.08 17.91
C GLN A 166 -21.22 27.99 18.03
N GLY A 167 -20.18 28.23 18.84
CA GLY A 167 -19.15 27.23 19.10
C GLY A 167 -19.71 25.97 19.76
N ARG A 168 -20.61 26.13 20.74
CA ARG A 168 -21.33 25.03 21.38
C ARG A 168 -22.18 24.26 20.37
N SER A 169 -23.02 24.94 19.58
CA SER A 169 -23.87 24.31 18.57
C SER A 169 -23.06 23.51 17.55
N ARG A 170 -21.89 24.03 17.14
CA ARG A 170 -21.00 23.35 16.19
C ARG A 170 -20.51 22.00 16.70
N VAL A 171 -20.08 21.90 17.96
CA VAL A 171 -19.68 20.61 18.55
C VAL A 171 -20.90 19.76 18.90
N GLY A 172 -22.01 20.38 19.31
CA GLY A 172 -23.29 19.70 19.56
C GLY A 172 -23.82 18.89 18.36
N GLN A 173 -23.52 19.30 17.13
CA GLN A 173 -23.85 18.53 15.92
C GLN A 173 -23.22 17.12 15.90
N LEU A 174 -22.12 16.91 16.62
CA LEU A 174 -21.47 15.60 16.77
C LEU A 174 -22.24 14.63 17.69
N GLN A 175 -23.30 15.07 18.38
CA GLN A 175 -24.11 14.16 19.19
C GLN A 175 -24.68 12.99 18.37
N ARG A 176 -24.92 13.20 17.07
CA ARG A 176 -25.43 12.18 16.15
C ARG A 176 -24.36 11.24 15.60
N VAL A 177 -23.08 11.51 15.81
CA VAL A 177 -21.97 10.64 15.37
C VAL A 177 -21.49 9.72 16.50
N ALA A 178 -20.35 9.03 16.30
CA ALA A 178 -19.76 8.12 17.26
C ALA A 178 -19.64 8.74 18.68
N PRO A 179 -20.13 8.03 19.74
CA PRO A 179 -20.13 8.54 21.12
C PRO A 179 -18.78 9.05 21.60
N ARG A 180 -17.71 8.31 21.28
CA ARG A 180 -16.34 8.66 21.66
C ARG A 180 -15.82 9.95 21.02
N THR A 181 -16.13 10.17 19.74
CA THR A 181 -15.75 11.40 19.04
C THR A 181 -16.45 12.61 19.66
N TYR A 182 -17.73 12.47 19.99
CA TYR A 182 -18.50 13.53 20.64
C TYR A 182 -17.91 13.90 22.01
N LEU A 183 -17.65 12.88 22.84
CA LEU A 183 -17.02 12.99 24.15
C LEU A 183 -15.67 13.73 24.10
N LEU A 184 -14.75 13.24 23.29
CA LEU A 184 -13.40 13.77 23.21
C LEU A 184 -13.36 15.19 22.63
N THR A 185 -14.24 15.50 21.68
CA THR A 185 -14.30 16.85 21.11
C THR A 185 -14.77 17.88 22.14
N TYR A 186 -15.81 17.56 22.92
CA TYR A 186 -16.27 18.45 23.98
C TYR A 186 -15.27 18.57 25.12
N TRP A 187 -14.61 17.47 25.52
CA TRP A 187 -13.53 17.49 26.51
C TRP A 187 -12.45 18.49 26.12
N GLN A 188 -11.97 18.41 24.88
CA GLN A 188 -10.90 19.27 24.36
C GLN A 188 -11.37 20.72 24.21
N LEU A 189 -12.60 20.94 23.74
CA LEU A 189 -13.17 22.28 23.66
C LEU A 189 -13.22 22.95 25.04
N ALA A 190 -13.68 22.24 26.07
CA ALA A 190 -13.67 22.74 27.45
C ALA A 190 -12.24 23.01 27.92
N ALA A 191 -11.34 22.04 27.75
CA ALA A 191 -9.96 22.16 28.22
C ALA A 191 -9.18 23.32 27.57
N PHE A 192 -9.50 23.72 26.33
CA PHE A 192 -8.90 24.89 25.70
C PHE A 192 -9.09 26.19 26.48
N PHE A 193 -10.12 26.28 27.33
CA PHE A 193 -10.45 27.48 28.11
C PHE A 193 -10.16 27.30 29.61
N GLU A 194 -9.63 26.13 30.01
CA GLU A 194 -9.24 25.86 31.39
C GLU A 194 -8.20 26.88 31.88
N GLY A 195 -8.38 27.40 33.10
CA GLY A 195 -7.41 28.28 33.74
C GLY A 195 -7.23 29.67 33.09
N GLN A 196 -8.03 30.03 32.08
CA GLN A 196 -7.95 31.34 31.42
C GLN A 196 -8.98 32.31 32.03
N PRO A 197 -8.57 33.36 32.77
CA PRO A 197 -9.49 34.26 33.47
C PRO A 197 -10.55 34.90 32.56
N ARG A 198 -10.14 35.30 31.35
CA ARG A 198 -11.04 35.88 30.33
C ARG A 198 -12.17 34.95 29.91
N PHE A 199 -11.97 33.63 29.99
CA PHE A 199 -12.92 32.63 29.51
C PHE A 199 -13.52 31.78 30.64
N ALA A 200 -13.37 32.20 31.90
CA ALA A 200 -13.85 31.44 33.06
C ALA A 200 -15.35 31.11 32.97
N LYS A 201 -16.18 32.05 32.50
CA LYS A 201 -17.62 31.82 32.28
C LYS A 201 -17.87 30.79 31.17
N SER A 202 -17.18 30.92 30.03
CA SER A 202 -17.28 29.96 28.93
C SER A 202 -16.85 28.56 29.35
N PHE A 203 -15.76 28.45 30.11
CA PHE A 203 -15.27 27.19 30.66
C PHE A 203 -16.31 26.51 31.55
N GLN A 204 -16.93 27.23 32.49
CA GLN A 204 -17.97 26.67 33.36
C GLN A 204 -19.18 26.16 32.56
N VAL A 205 -19.61 26.88 31.52
CA VAL A 205 -20.69 26.43 30.63
C VAL A 205 -20.29 25.15 29.90
N LEU A 206 -19.08 25.08 29.34
CA LEU A 206 -18.59 23.92 28.61
C LEU A 206 -18.40 22.69 29.52
N VAL A 207 -18.02 22.89 30.79
CA VAL A 207 -17.97 21.81 31.79
C VAL A 207 -19.37 21.25 32.06
N GLY A 208 -20.39 22.12 32.20
CA GLY A 208 -21.77 21.68 32.32
C GLY A 208 -22.26 20.92 31.08
N ASP A 209 -21.91 21.38 29.87
CA ASP A 209 -22.20 20.65 28.63
C ASP A 209 -21.50 19.27 28.63
N LEU A 210 -20.25 19.21 29.07
CA LEU A 210 -19.47 17.96 29.14
C LEU A 210 -20.08 16.93 30.10
N GLU A 211 -20.67 17.36 31.22
CA GLU A 211 -21.40 16.46 32.13
C GLU A 211 -22.64 15.86 31.45
N ASN A 212 -23.36 16.66 30.65
CA ASN A 212 -24.47 16.15 29.82
C ASN A 212 -23.97 15.16 28.76
N VAL A 213 -22.81 15.42 28.15
CA VAL A 213 -22.15 14.51 27.21
C VAL A 213 -21.78 13.19 27.89
N PHE A 214 -21.28 13.21 29.13
CA PHE A 214 -21.02 11.99 29.90
C PHE A 214 -22.28 11.16 30.12
N ALA A 215 -23.41 11.79 30.42
CA ALA A 215 -24.68 11.11 30.59
C ALA A 215 -25.18 10.49 29.27
N ASP A 216 -25.10 11.24 28.17
CA ASP A 216 -25.46 10.78 26.81
C ASP A 216 -24.62 9.56 26.40
N VAL A 217 -23.29 9.65 26.52
CA VAL A 217 -22.37 8.58 26.10
C VAL A 217 -22.50 7.35 27.00
N ARG A 218 -22.77 7.49 28.31
CA ARG A 218 -23.09 6.33 29.16
C ARG A 218 -24.36 5.61 28.71
N LYS A 219 -25.34 6.36 28.20
CA LYS A 219 -26.62 5.81 27.74
C LYS A 219 -26.48 5.06 26.42
N ARG A 220 -25.77 5.62 25.44
CA ARG A 220 -25.72 5.08 24.06
C ARG A 220 -24.40 4.42 23.66
N GLY A 221 -23.33 4.63 24.42
CA GLY A 221 -22.00 4.10 24.14
C GLY A 221 -21.81 2.64 24.54
N ASP A 222 -20.79 2.01 23.98
CA ASP A 222 -20.40 0.64 24.31
C ASP A 222 -19.63 0.54 25.65
N ALA A 223 -19.06 -0.63 25.96
CA ALA A 223 -18.32 -0.84 27.20
C ALA A 223 -17.04 0.01 27.28
N GLU A 224 -16.36 0.24 26.15
CA GLU A 224 -15.17 1.06 26.10
C GLU A 224 -15.50 2.55 26.22
N ASP A 225 -16.59 3.00 25.60
CA ASP A 225 -17.08 4.38 25.73
C ASP A 225 -17.46 4.68 27.18
N LYS A 226 -18.12 3.74 27.87
CA LYS A 226 -18.43 3.85 29.30
C LYS A 226 -17.15 3.91 30.15
N ARG A 227 -16.13 3.12 29.80
CA ARG A 227 -14.81 3.18 30.45
C ARG A 227 -14.15 4.54 30.23
N ALA A 228 -14.20 5.08 29.02
CA ALA A 228 -13.69 6.40 28.69
C ALA A 228 -14.35 7.50 29.52
N VAL A 229 -15.69 7.48 29.62
CA VAL A 229 -16.43 8.42 30.48
C VAL A 229 -16.00 8.28 31.95
N LYS A 230 -15.80 7.06 32.46
CA LYS A 230 -15.34 6.87 33.86
C LYS A 230 -13.97 7.49 34.10
N LEU A 231 -13.03 7.31 33.16
CA LEU A 231 -11.68 7.88 33.25
C LEU A 231 -11.71 9.40 33.20
N LEU A 232 -12.40 9.97 32.21
CA LEU A 232 -12.48 11.42 32.01
C LEU A 232 -13.27 12.12 33.14
N ALA A 233 -14.35 11.51 33.63
CA ALA A 233 -15.12 12.07 34.75
C ALA A 233 -14.28 12.16 36.03
N LYS A 234 -13.40 11.18 36.28
CA LYS A 234 -12.44 11.25 37.39
C LYS A 234 -11.49 12.43 37.22
N LEU A 235 -10.87 12.57 36.04
CA LEU A 235 -9.94 13.67 35.76
C LEU A 235 -10.60 15.04 35.87
N LEU A 236 -11.85 15.18 35.40
CA LEU A 236 -12.63 16.41 35.56
C LEU A 236 -12.91 16.72 37.04
N SER A 237 -13.25 15.69 37.82
CA SER A 237 -13.45 15.83 39.27
C SER A 237 -12.17 16.33 39.95
N ASP A 238 -11.02 15.72 39.63
CA ASP A 238 -9.73 16.12 40.18
C ASP A 238 -9.40 17.57 39.81
N ALA A 239 -9.56 17.95 38.53
CA ALA A 239 -9.32 19.32 38.04
C ALA A 239 -10.22 20.38 38.68
N ARG A 240 -11.44 20.02 39.09
CA ARG A 240 -12.37 20.93 39.80
C ARG A 240 -12.03 21.10 41.28
N GLN A 241 -11.53 20.04 41.91
CA GLN A 241 -11.31 19.99 43.37
C GLN A 241 -9.90 20.43 43.75
N HIS A 242 -8.95 20.33 42.83
CA HIS A 242 -7.54 20.46 43.15
C HIS A 242 -6.81 21.40 42.19
N SER A 243 -6.10 22.39 42.74
CA SER A 243 -5.29 23.34 41.98
C SER A 243 -4.03 22.73 41.32
N TRP A 244 -3.70 21.48 41.67
CA TRP A 244 -2.59 20.72 41.07
C TRP A 244 -3.01 19.91 39.84
N ALA A 245 -4.31 19.70 39.60
CA ALA A 245 -4.83 18.91 38.50
C ALA A 245 -5.24 19.78 37.29
N SER A 246 -5.18 19.21 36.10
CA SER A 246 -5.65 19.80 34.84
C SER A 246 -6.39 18.75 34.01
N MET A 247 -7.24 19.23 33.09
CA MET A 247 -7.92 18.41 32.09
C MET A 247 -7.01 18.03 30.91
N THR A 248 -5.85 18.67 30.76
CA THR A 248 -4.92 18.42 29.64
C THR A 248 -3.49 18.23 30.12
N VAL A 249 -2.65 17.67 29.26
CA VAL A 249 -1.20 17.72 29.47
C VAL A 249 -0.76 19.16 29.23
N PRO A 250 -0.27 19.89 30.24
CA PRO A 250 0.00 21.32 30.10
C PRO A 250 1.30 21.58 29.32
N PRO A 251 1.47 22.76 28.67
CA PRO A 251 2.63 23.05 27.81
C PRO A 251 4.02 22.96 28.47
N GLU A 252 4.09 23.10 29.80
CA GLU A 252 5.29 22.93 30.61
C GLU A 252 5.58 21.46 30.97
N SER A 253 4.67 20.54 30.66
CA SER A 253 4.85 19.12 30.94
C SER A 253 5.97 18.51 30.10
N LEU A 254 6.75 17.62 30.72
CA LEU A 254 7.74 16.83 30.01
C LEU A 254 7.10 15.89 28.98
N LEU A 255 5.83 15.51 29.18
CA LEU A 255 5.03 14.69 28.26
C LEU A 255 4.37 15.49 27.13
N TYR A 256 4.31 16.83 27.23
CA TYR A 256 3.61 17.69 26.29
C TYR A 256 4.05 17.50 24.82
N PRO A 257 5.37 17.43 24.50
CA PRO A 257 5.81 17.25 23.13
C PRO A 257 5.21 15.98 22.50
N ARG A 258 5.21 14.88 23.23
CA ARG A 258 4.60 13.63 22.78
C ARG A 258 3.08 13.71 22.71
N ALA A 259 2.44 14.36 23.68
CA ALA A 259 0.98 14.52 23.72
C ALA A 259 0.42 15.22 22.47
N MET A 260 1.23 16.07 21.84
CA MET A 260 0.86 16.83 20.65
C MET A 260 1.17 16.11 19.33
N LEU A 261 1.82 14.94 19.33
CA LEU A 261 2.18 14.23 18.09
C LEU A 261 0.95 13.77 17.30
N GLU A 262 0.00 13.07 17.92
CA GLU A 262 -1.19 12.59 17.17
C GLU A 262 -2.08 13.71 16.65
N PRO A 263 -2.38 14.77 17.43
CA PRO A 263 -3.10 15.92 16.88
C PRO A 263 -2.37 16.56 15.70
N MET A 264 -1.05 16.75 15.79
CA MET A 264 -0.23 17.28 14.70
C MET A 264 -0.33 16.39 13.44
N ARG A 265 -0.16 15.07 13.62
CA ARG A 265 -0.24 14.06 12.55
C ARG A 265 -1.61 14.09 11.88
N ALA A 266 -2.70 14.03 12.65
CA ALA A 266 -4.06 14.05 12.14
C ALA A 266 -4.36 15.31 11.32
N TYR A 267 -4.02 16.48 11.86
CA TYR A 267 -4.19 17.75 11.15
C TYR A 267 -3.36 17.82 9.87
N TYR A 268 -2.10 17.35 9.92
CA TYR A 268 -1.25 17.29 8.73
C TYR A 268 -1.91 16.43 7.64
N TRP A 269 -2.30 15.19 7.94
CA TRP A 269 -2.83 14.29 6.94
C TRP A 269 -4.16 14.76 6.34
N TRP A 270 -5.10 15.26 7.15
CA TRP A 270 -6.35 15.83 6.61
C TRP A 270 -6.13 17.04 5.73
N TRP A 271 -5.23 17.93 6.13
CA TRP A 271 -4.90 19.10 5.32
C TRP A 271 -4.18 18.69 4.03
N ARG A 272 -3.20 17.79 4.12
CA ARG A 272 -2.42 17.34 2.97
C ARG A 272 -3.27 16.59 1.95
N GLN A 273 -4.31 15.89 2.38
CA GLN A 273 -5.21 15.15 1.49
C GLN A 273 -6.05 16.08 0.60
N MET A 274 -6.66 17.11 1.18
CA MET A 274 -7.66 17.94 0.50
C MET A 274 -7.17 19.35 0.14
N GLY A 275 -5.98 19.73 0.64
CA GLY A 275 -5.39 21.05 0.46
C GLY A 275 -5.93 22.11 1.43
N ALA A 276 -5.21 23.24 1.48
CA ALA A 276 -5.51 24.34 2.41
C ALA A 276 -6.87 25.00 2.12
N ALA A 277 -7.27 25.06 0.85
CA ALA A 277 -8.53 25.67 0.45
C ALA A 277 -9.74 24.89 0.99
N GLN A 278 -9.68 23.56 0.98
CA GLN A 278 -10.79 22.71 1.45
C GLN A 278 -10.72 22.42 2.95
N ARG A 279 -9.51 22.44 3.55
CA ARG A 279 -9.29 22.14 4.98
C ARG A 279 -8.43 23.22 5.67
N PRO A 280 -8.86 24.50 5.68
CA PRO A 280 -8.08 25.59 6.26
C PRO A 280 -7.85 25.43 7.77
N MET A 281 -8.83 24.89 8.49
CA MET A 281 -8.71 24.67 9.94
C MET A 281 -7.73 23.55 10.27
N SER A 282 -7.68 22.48 9.46
CA SER A 282 -6.67 21.43 9.64
C SER A 282 -5.27 21.98 9.40
N LYS A 283 -5.10 22.86 8.40
CA LYS A 283 -3.83 23.56 8.20
C LYS A 283 -3.46 24.42 9.41
N GLN A 284 -4.39 25.23 9.92
CA GLN A 284 -4.18 26.06 11.09
C GLN A 284 -3.78 25.23 12.31
N GLY A 285 -4.51 24.14 12.59
CA GLY A 285 -4.19 23.24 13.71
C GLY A 285 -2.80 22.62 13.59
N PHE A 286 -2.40 22.22 12.39
CA PHE A 286 -1.04 21.75 12.12
C PHE A 286 -0.01 22.85 12.37
N ASP A 287 -0.20 24.04 11.79
CA ASP A 287 0.73 25.18 11.88
C ASP A 287 0.93 25.63 13.35
N GLU A 288 -0.16 25.72 14.13
CA GLU A 288 -0.12 26.07 15.56
C GLU A 288 0.73 25.07 16.37
N ILE A 289 0.54 23.77 16.13
CA ILE A 289 1.26 22.72 16.88
C ILE A 289 2.71 22.59 16.41
N ILE A 290 2.95 22.54 15.10
CA ILE A 290 4.30 22.34 14.55
C ILE A 290 5.22 23.52 14.87
N ALA A 291 4.70 24.75 14.97
CA ALA A 291 5.47 25.90 15.43
C ALA A 291 6.01 25.66 16.86
N GLY A 292 5.14 25.24 17.78
CA GLY A 292 5.53 24.91 19.14
C GLY A 292 6.50 23.73 19.24
N GLN A 293 6.40 22.74 18.35
CA GLN A 293 7.34 21.62 18.28
C GLN A 293 8.69 22.02 17.69
N ARG A 294 8.71 22.91 16.69
CA ARG A 294 9.94 23.44 16.09
C ARG A 294 10.76 24.21 17.10
N ASP A 295 10.12 25.01 17.94
CA ASP A 295 10.82 25.78 18.97
C ASP A 295 11.35 24.86 20.08
N ARG A 296 10.59 23.82 20.44
CA ARG A 296 10.96 22.87 21.50
C ARG A 296 11.96 21.81 21.04
N PHE A 297 11.92 21.34 19.80
CA PHE A 297 12.71 20.23 19.25
C PHE A 297 13.18 20.52 17.79
N PRO A 298 13.94 21.60 17.56
CA PRO A 298 14.37 22.01 16.21
C PRO A 298 15.22 20.94 15.50
N GLU A 299 15.97 20.16 16.27
CA GLU A 299 16.86 19.12 15.76
C GLU A 299 16.20 17.76 15.55
N SER A 300 14.96 17.58 16.02
CA SER A 300 14.24 16.32 15.88
C SER A 300 13.98 15.98 14.42
N ALA A 301 14.27 14.73 14.05
CA ALA A 301 14.04 14.22 12.70
C ALA A 301 12.58 14.39 12.29
N ILE A 302 11.63 14.05 13.17
CA ILE A 302 10.21 14.11 12.82
C ILE A 302 9.74 15.55 12.57
N VAL A 303 10.20 16.49 13.39
CA VAL A 303 9.91 17.92 13.24
C VAL A 303 10.49 18.46 11.93
N LYS A 304 11.74 18.09 11.60
CA LYS A 304 12.38 18.44 10.32
C LYS A 304 11.56 17.93 9.14
N ILE A 305 11.10 16.67 9.19
CA ILE A 305 10.29 16.07 8.13
C ILE A 305 8.97 16.83 7.95
N TYR A 306 8.21 17.04 9.02
CA TYR A 306 6.91 17.73 8.95
C TYR A 306 7.03 19.20 8.54
N THR A 307 8.18 19.84 8.78
CA THR A 307 8.48 21.20 8.30
C THR A 307 9.04 21.25 6.87
N GLY A 308 9.01 20.12 6.15
CA GLY A 308 9.38 20.02 4.74
C GLY A 308 10.88 19.81 4.48
N ARG A 309 11.71 19.64 5.51
CA ARG A 309 13.12 19.30 5.32
C ARG A 309 13.26 17.83 4.92
N ARG A 310 14.23 17.56 4.04
CA ARG A 310 14.61 16.21 3.65
C ARG A 310 15.57 15.63 4.68
N VAL A 311 15.15 14.59 5.39
CA VAL A 311 15.98 13.83 6.32
C VAL A 311 16.41 12.55 5.63
N ALA A 312 17.71 12.42 5.34
CA ALA A 312 18.23 11.24 4.67
C ALA A 312 18.05 10.00 5.55
N TRP A 313 17.72 8.88 4.94
CA TRP A 313 17.82 7.59 5.59
C TRP A 313 18.69 6.67 4.74
N ALA A 314 19.68 6.08 5.40
CA ALA A 314 20.35 4.91 4.88
C ALA A 314 19.52 3.71 5.35
N PRO A 315 18.93 2.91 4.45
CA PRO A 315 18.62 1.55 4.83
C PRO A 315 19.95 0.87 5.20
N ASP A 316 19.91 -0.25 5.90
CA ASP A 316 21.07 -1.14 6.06
C ASP A 316 21.46 -1.76 4.72
N LEU A 317 21.80 -0.92 3.74
CA LEU A 317 22.25 -1.30 2.42
C LEU A 317 23.73 -1.57 2.53
N ARG A 318 24.13 -2.76 2.09
CA ARG A 318 25.53 -3.06 1.81
C ARG A 318 26.08 -1.98 0.88
N GLN A 319 27.21 -1.38 1.25
CA GLN A 319 27.97 -0.55 0.31
C GLN A 319 28.49 -1.45 -0.81
N VAL A 320 28.27 -1.01 -2.05
CA VAL A 320 28.76 -1.73 -3.23
C VAL A 320 29.94 -0.97 -3.79
N GLU A 321 30.92 -1.71 -4.26
CA GLU A 321 32.03 -1.17 -5.01
C GLU A 321 31.52 -0.70 -6.37
N VAL A 322 31.80 0.56 -6.70
CA VAL A 322 31.47 1.18 -7.99
C VAL A 322 32.80 1.56 -8.61
N THR A 323 33.24 0.79 -9.60
CA THR A 323 34.47 1.05 -10.36
C THR A 323 34.15 1.88 -11.60
N ASP A 324 35.18 2.46 -12.22
CA ASP A 324 35.06 3.08 -13.54
C ASP A 324 34.44 2.07 -14.52
N GLY A 325 33.51 2.53 -15.36
CA GLY A 325 32.74 1.69 -16.28
C GLY A 325 31.44 1.11 -15.70
N THR A 326 31.22 1.14 -14.38
CA THR A 326 29.96 0.64 -13.79
C THR A 326 28.77 1.47 -14.29
N PRO A 327 27.73 0.86 -14.90
CA PRO A 327 26.62 1.63 -15.46
C PRO A 327 25.79 2.35 -14.39
N ALA A 328 25.48 3.64 -14.60
CA ALA A 328 24.75 4.45 -13.64
C ALA A 328 23.32 3.89 -13.39
N TRP A 329 22.65 3.43 -14.45
CA TRP A 329 21.35 2.77 -14.32
C TRP A 329 21.40 1.55 -13.39
N ALA A 330 22.49 0.79 -13.37
CA ALA A 330 22.61 -0.42 -12.55
C ALA A 330 22.74 -0.08 -11.07
N VAL A 331 23.58 0.91 -10.73
CA VAL A 331 23.75 1.41 -9.37
C VAL A 331 22.44 1.96 -8.82
N GLU A 332 21.74 2.76 -9.62
CA GLU A 332 20.48 3.37 -9.22
C GLU A 332 19.34 2.35 -9.08
N GLN A 333 19.22 1.40 -10.02
CA GLN A 333 18.20 0.35 -9.96
C GLN A 333 18.36 -0.51 -8.71
N ARG A 334 19.61 -0.87 -8.37
CA ARG A 334 19.97 -1.62 -7.17
C ARG A 334 19.57 -0.88 -5.90
N GLU A 335 19.93 0.40 -5.78
CA GLU A 335 19.55 1.21 -4.61
C GLU A 335 18.04 1.37 -4.50
N LEU A 336 17.37 1.68 -5.61
CA LEU A 336 15.93 1.90 -5.65
C LEU A 336 15.20 0.64 -5.19
N ARG A 337 15.49 -0.52 -5.81
CA ARG A 337 14.85 -1.78 -5.45
C ARG A 337 15.07 -2.13 -3.97
N ALA A 338 16.29 -1.96 -3.45
CA ALA A 338 16.56 -2.24 -2.05
C ALA A 338 15.75 -1.35 -1.08
N ARG A 339 15.56 -0.07 -1.42
CA ARG A 339 14.70 0.85 -0.64
C ARG A 339 13.23 0.48 -0.71
N ILE A 340 12.74 0.13 -1.89
CA ILE A 340 11.36 -0.33 -2.09
C ILE A 340 11.10 -1.59 -1.26
N ASP A 341 11.96 -2.60 -1.39
CA ASP A 341 11.84 -3.87 -0.68
C ASP A 341 11.88 -3.66 0.85
N HIS A 342 12.73 -2.75 1.34
CA HIS A 342 12.77 -2.40 2.75
C HIS A 342 11.42 -1.86 3.25
N VAL A 343 10.83 -0.88 2.55
CA VAL A 343 9.54 -0.29 2.96
C VAL A 343 8.44 -1.35 2.92
N VAL A 344 8.32 -2.13 1.84
CA VAL A 344 7.26 -3.14 1.71
C VAL A 344 7.38 -4.23 2.77
N ARG A 345 8.60 -4.69 3.06
CA ARG A 345 8.85 -5.67 4.15
C ARG A 345 8.52 -5.09 5.52
N TRP A 346 8.78 -3.82 5.78
CA TRP A 346 8.36 -3.17 7.02
C TRP A 346 6.83 -3.23 7.18
N TRP A 347 6.08 -2.89 6.14
CA TRP A 347 4.61 -2.95 6.19
C TRP A 347 4.10 -4.36 6.49
N PHE A 348 4.57 -5.39 5.78
CA PHE A 348 4.08 -6.76 6.01
C PHE A 348 4.67 -7.47 7.24
N GLY A 349 5.87 -7.06 7.67
CA GLY A 349 6.57 -7.67 8.81
C GLY A 349 6.26 -7.01 10.16
N VAL A 350 6.09 -5.69 10.16
CA VAL A 350 5.94 -4.87 11.39
C VAL A 350 4.50 -4.35 11.54
N ARG A 351 3.89 -3.85 10.47
CA ARG A 351 2.60 -3.15 10.55
C ARG A 351 1.37 -4.05 10.34
N GLN A 352 1.48 -5.06 9.48
CA GLN A 352 0.35 -5.90 9.10
C GLN A 352 -0.17 -6.74 10.27
N GLU A 353 -1.47 -6.63 10.51
CA GLU A 353 -2.20 -7.33 11.56
C GLU A 353 -2.40 -8.82 11.24
N PRO A 354 -2.74 -9.66 12.24
CA PRO A 354 -2.96 -11.10 12.04
C PRO A 354 -4.05 -11.43 11.01
N ASP A 355 -5.05 -10.56 10.83
CA ASP A 355 -6.11 -10.75 9.84
C ASP A 355 -5.79 -10.17 8.46
N GLY A 356 -4.62 -9.54 8.29
CA GLY A 356 -4.11 -9.06 7.00
C GLY A 356 -4.20 -7.55 6.79
N GLN A 357 -4.88 -6.79 7.65
CA GLN A 357 -4.99 -5.34 7.53
C GLN A 357 -3.65 -4.63 7.69
N LEU A 358 -3.48 -3.51 7.00
CA LEU A 358 -2.38 -2.55 7.15
C LEU A 358 -2.80 -1.34 8.00
N GLY A 359 -4.11 -1.17 8.22
CA GLY A 359 -4.70 -0.27 9.19
C GLY A 359 -5.20 1.07 8.65
N GLY A 360 -5.36 1.21 7.33
CA GLY A 360 -6.19 2.25 6.72
C GLY A 360 -7.66 1.83 6.54
N GLY A 361 -7.93 0.52 6.61
CA GLY A 361 -9.22 -0.08 6.24
C GLY A 361 -9.08 -0.88 4.95
N TRP A 362 -9.98 -1.83 4.69
CA TRP A 362 -9.79 -2.80 3.60
C TRP A 362 -9.69 -2.15 2.21
N GLU A 363 -10.50 -1.13 1.94
CA GLU A 363 -10.51 -0.38 0.68
C GLU A 363 -9.17 0.35 0.45
N ASP A 364 -8.75 1.19 1.40
CA ASP A 364 -7.45 1.88 1.35
C ASP A 364 -6.25 0.92 1.34
N ASP A 365 -6.32 -0.18 2.10
CA ASP A 365 -5.21 -1.12 2.27
C ASP A 365 -4.88 -1.83 0.94
N VAL A 366 -5.89 -2.22 0.14
CA VAL A 366 -5.64 -2.89 -1.14
C VAL A 366 -5.03 -1.97 -2.19
N GLU A 367 -5.27 -0.66 -2.12
CA GLU A 367 -4.65 0.29 -3.05
C GLU A 367 -3.12 0.32 -2.93
N SER A 368 -2.57 -0.01 -1.75
CA SER A 368 -1.13 -0.16 -1.54
C SER A 368 -0.50 -1.20 -2.48
N LEU A 369 -1.27 -2.23 -2.88
CA LEU A 369 -0.82 -3.32 -3.75
C LEU A 369 -0.36 -2.83 -5.12
N ARG A 370 -0.88 -1.68 -5.58
CA ARG A 370 -0.45 -1.03 -6.83
C ARG A 370 1.03 -0.65 -6.85
N ARG A 371 1.63 -0.50 -5.67
CA ARG A 371 3.04 -0.17 -5.47
C ARG A 371 3.79 -1.37 -4.88
N PHE A 372 3.21 -2.05 -3.90
CA PHE A 372 3.87 -3.10 -3.13
C PHE A 372 4.15 -4.36 -3.96
N SER A 373 3.32 -4.63 -4.96
CA SER A 373 3.50 -5.81 -5.82
C SER A 373 4.63 -5.65 -6.83
N GLN A 374 5.09 -4.44 -7.15
CA GLN A 374 5.93 -4.18 -8.32
C GLN A 374 7.28 -4.92 -8.25
N SER A 375 8.02 -4.72 -7.16
CA SER A 375 9.32 -5.41 -6.99
C SER A 375 9.15 -6.93 -6.90
N ALA A 376 8.12 -7.41 -6.20
CA ALA A 376 7.86 -8.84 -6.05
C ALA A 376 7.42 -9.51 -7.37
N LEU A 377 6.69 -8.80 -8.23
CA LEU A 377 6.31 -9.27 -9.56
C LEU A 377 7.56 -9.51 -10.42
N VAL A 378 8.50 -8.55 -10.38
CA VAL A 378 9.77 -8.61 -11.13
C VAL A 378 10.71 -9.68 -10.58
N SER A 379 10.87 -9.78 -9.26
CA SER A 379 11.98 -10.51 -8.63
C SER A 379 11.61 -11.67 -7.71
N GLY A 380 10.34 -11.77 -7.28
CA GLY A 380 9.79 -12.91 -6.55
C GLY A 380 10.17 -13.01 -5.06
N ASP A 381 9.85 -11.99 -4.25
CA ASP A 381 10.03 -12.03 -2.78
C ASP A 381 8.88 -12.82 -2.08
N PRO A 382 9.16 -13.99 -1.48
CA PRO A 382 8.11 -14.82 -0.87
C PRO A 382 7.43 -14.18 0.34
N ALA A 383 8.14 -13.35 1.12
CA ALA A 383 7.57 -12.69 2.30
C ALA A 383 6.57 -11.60 1.89
N VAL A 384 6.90 -10.87 0.82
CA VAL A 384 6.00 -9.89 0.21
C VAL A 384 4.78 -10.58 -0.39
N VAL A 385 4.97 -11.65 -1.18
CA VAL A 385 3.87 -12.45 -1.75
C VAL A 385 2.92 -12.96 -0.66
N ALA A 386 3.48 -13.48 0.45
CA ALA A 386 2.68 -13.94 1.59
C ALA A 386 1.91 -12.81 2.27
N GLY A 387 2.49 -11.61 2.39
CA GLY A 387 1.82 -10.42 2.91
C GLY A 387 0.63 -9.98 2.05
N ILE A 388 0.78 -10.02 0.73
CA ILE A 388 -0.29 -9.73 -0.23
C ILE A 388 -1.41 -10.77 -0.13
N HIS A 389 -1.07 -12.06 -0.03
CA HIS A 389 -2.06 -13.13 0.18
C HIS A 389 -2.83 -12.92 1.48
N ARG A 390 -2.17 -12.59 2.60
CA ARG A 390 -2.87 -12.30 3.88
C ARG A 390 -3.86 -11.14 3.75
N LEU A 391 -3.46 -10.05 3.10
CA LEU A 391 -4.35 -8.92 2.85
C LEU A 391 -5.55 -9.34 1.99
N ALA A 392 -5.30 -10.06 0.89
CA ALA A 392 -6.37 -10.55 0.02
C ALA A 392 -7.31 -11.51 0.77
N ASP A 393 -6.79 -12.43 1.57
CA ASP A 393 -7.59 -13.34 2.39
C ASP A 393 -8.45 -12.62 3.42
N GLY A 394 -7.89 -11.58 4.05
CA GLY A 394 -8.62 -10.71 4.96
C GLY A 394 -9.80 -10.04 4.26
N VAL A 395 -9.61 -9.57 3.03
CA VAL A 395 -10.67 -8.94 2.23
C VAL A 395 -11.73 -9.95 1.77
N TRP A 396 -11.31 -11.08 1.18
CA TRP A 396 -12.19 -12.12 0.63
C TRP A 396 -12.88 -12.98 1.70
N GLY A 397 -12.32 -13.06 2.92
CA GLY A 397 -12.87 -13.84 4.03
C GLY A 397 -13.85 -13.09 4.92
N ARG A 398 -14.13 -11.81 4.63
CA ARG A 398 -14.98 -10.95 5.46
C ARG A 398 -16.28 -10.60 4.75
N GLU A 399 -17.23 -10.15 5.56
CA GLU A 399 -18.56 -9.78 5.12
C GLU A 399 -18.61 -8.51 4.25
N VAL A 400 -17.59 -7.65 4.31
CA VAL A 400 -17.54 -6.38 3.55
C VAL A 400 -17.60 -6.59 2.03
N MET A 401 -17.08 -7.72 1.53
CA MET A 401 -17.08 -8.04 0.11
C MET A 401 -18.02 -9.21 -0.21
N VAL A 402 -18.82 -9.03 -1.26
CA VAL A 402 -19.76 -10.04 -1.76
C VAL A 402 -19.59 -10.14 -3.27
N ASN A 403 -19.45 -11.35 -3.81
CA ASN A 403 -19.34 -11.59 -5.25
C ASN A 403 -18.25 -10.77 -5.98
N GLY A 404 -17.16 -10.44 -5.28
CA GLY A 404 -16.05 -9.66 -5.80
C GLY A 404 -16.23 -8.14 -5.80
N PHE A 405 -17.26 -7.61 -5.12
CA PHE A 405 -17.49 -6.18 -4.97
C PHE A 405 -17.92 -5.84 -3.55
N ASP A 406 -17.93 -4.56 -3.21
CA ASP A 406 -18.48 -4.12 -1.92
C ASP A 406 -19.94 -4.58 -1.76
N ARG A 407 -20.31 -4.92 -0.52
CA ARG A 407 -21.68 -5.30 -0.18
C ARG A 407 -22.65 -4.13 -0.36
N GLU A 408 -22.22 -2.93 0.00
CA GLU A 408 -23.01 -1.72 -0.07
C GLU A 408 -22.96 -1.11 -1.48
N LEU A 409 -24.01 -0.38 -1.81
CA LEU A 409 -24.10 0.35 -3.06
C LEU A 409 -23.16 1.57 -3.00
N LYS A 410 -22.03 1.48 -3.71
CA LYS A 410 -21.00 2.53 -3.80
C LYS A 410 -20.75 2.89 -5.25
N ASP A 411 -20.03 3.98 -5.49
CA ASP A 411 -19.54 4.25 -6.83
C ASP A 411 -18.51 3.20 -7.28
N VAL A 412 -18.34 3.02 -8.59
CA VAL A 412 -17.65 1.88 -9.21
C VAL A 412 -16.19 1.78 -8.80
N GLU A 413 -15.57 2.92 -8.47
CA GLU A 413 -14.19 2.99 -8.04
C GLU A 413 -14.00 2.29 -6.70
N HIS A 414 -14.67 2.77 -5.64
CA HIS A 414 -14.65 2.16 -4.32
C HIS A 414 -15.25 0.74 -4.31
N SER A 415 -16.35 0.51 -5.04
CA SER A 415 -17.00 -0.81 -5.03
C SER A 415 -16.13 -1.93 -5.61
N SER A 416 -15.23 -1.61 -6.55
CA SER A 416 -14.39 -2.60 -7.25
C SER A 416 -12.96 -2.72 -6.70
N GLU A 417 -12.56 -1.84 -5.78
CA GLU A 417 -11.21 -1.72 -5.22
C GLU A 417 -10.58 -3.04 -4.81
N MET A 418 -11.29 -3.71 -3.92
CA MET A 418 -10.88 -4.92 -3.25
C MET A 418 -10.56 -6.06 -4.23
N SER A 419 -11.42 -6.30 -5.23
CA SER A 419 -11.19 -7.35 -6.23
C SER A 419 -10.20 -6.92 -7.31
N ALA A 420 -10.27 -5.66 -7.75
CA ALA A 420 -9.38 -5.16 -8.79
C ALA A 420 -7.92 -5.21 -8.34
N ASP A 421 -7.58 -4.73 -7.15
CA ASP A 421 -6.19 -4.67 -6.71
C ASP A 421 -5.65 -6.01 -6.20
N THR A 422 -6.49 -6.88 -5.62
CA THR A 422 -6.08 -8.24 -5.25
C THR A 422 -5.90 -9.17 -6.45
N SER A 423 -6.47 -8.85 -7.62
CA SER A 423 -6.30 -9.63 -8.87
C SER A 423 -4.83 -9.73 -9.34
N VAL A 424 -3.94 -8.86 -8.84
CA VAL A 424 -2.49 -8.93 -9.12
C VAL A 424 -1.88 -10.29 -8.75
N LEU A 425 -2.48 -11.01 -7.79
CA LEU A 425 -2.07 -12.36 -7.40
C LEU A 425 -2.11 -13.38 -8.54
N VAL A 426 -2.96 -13.18 -9.56
CA VAL A 426 -2.98 -14.06 -10.76
C VAL A 426 -1.64 -14.01 -11.52
N ALA A 427 -0.91 -12.89 -11.45
CA ALA A 427 0.42 -12.76 -12.04
C ALA A 427 1.54 -13.06 -11.04
N LEU A 428 1.39 -12.62 -9.79
CA LEU A 428 2.38 -12.79 -8.72
C LEU A 428 2.57 -14.26 -8.33
N ASP A 429 1.49 -15.02 -8.29
CA ASP A 429 1.43 -16.43 -7.91
C ASP A 429 0.74 -17.26 -9.01
N TYR A 430 1.33 -17.18 -10.21
CA TYR A 430 0.81 -17.77 -11.44
C TYR A 430 0.59 -19.29 -11.30
N GLY A 431 -0.65 -19.74 -11.55
CA GLY A 431 -1.06 -21.14 -11.39
C GLY A 431 -1.79 -21.44 -10.09
N ASN A 432 -1.79 -20.51 -9.12
CA ASN A 432 -2.60 -20.66 -7.91
C ASN A 432 -4.10 -20.58 -8.27
N PRO A 433 -4.92 -21.60 -7.91
CA PRO A 433 -6.32 -21.62 -8.29
C PRO A 433 -7.14 -20.50 -7.63
N GLU A 434 -6.82 -20.13 -6.39
CA GLU A 434 -7.65 -19.23 -5.59
C GLU A 434 -7.78 -17.81 -6.22
N PRO A 435 -6.70 -17.12 -6.62
CA PRO A 435 -6.81 -15.85 -7.34
C PRO A 435 -7.58 -15.93 -8.67
N VAL A 436 -7.45 -17.04 -9.40
CA VAL A 436 -8.14 -17.23 -10.69
C VAL A 436 -9.63 -17.42 -10.48
N GLU A 437 -10.03 -18.23 -9.51
CA GLU A 437 -11.43 -18.46 -9.15
C GLU A 437 -12.11 -17.19 -8.61
N ARG A 438 -11.40 -16.37 -7.82
CA ARG A 438 -11.86 -15.04 -7.41
C ARG A 438 -12.15 -14.13 -8.61
N CYS A 439 -11.31 -14.20 -9.66
CA CYS A 439 -11.56 -13.50 -10.91
C CYS A 439 -12.75 -14.08 -11.69
N GLN A 440 -12.99 -15.40 -11.67
CA GLN A 440 -14.18 -16.02 -12.26
C GLN A 440 -15.46 -15.52 -11.59
N GLN A 441 -15.51 -15.54 -10.26
CA GLN A 441 -16.66 -15.01 -9.50
C GLN A 441 -16.93 -13.54 -9.84
N THR A 442 -15.89 -12.71 -9.85
CA THR A 442 -16.03 -11.28 -10.16
C THR A 442 -16.47 -11.05 -11.61
N CYS A 443 -15.90 -11.80 -12.56
CA CYS A 443 -16.29 -11.74 -13.97
C CYS A 443 -17.77 -12.11 -14.16
N LYS A 444 -18.26 -13.11 -13.42
CA LYS A 444 -19.66 -13.53 -13.46
C LYS A 444 -20.58 -12.40 -12.98
N THR A 445 -20.25 -11.75 -11.86
CA THR A 445 -20.99 -10.60 -11.34
C THR A 445 -21.05 -9.47 -12.36
N ILE A 446 -19.91 -9.16 -13.00
CA ILE A 446 -19.87 -8.10 -14.01
C ILE A 446 -20.78 -8.45 -15.19
N ASP A 447 -20.67 -9.65 -15.75
CA ASP A 447 -21.45 -10.05 -16.93
C ASP A 447 -22.95 -10.16 -16.66
N GLU A 448 -23.35 -10.72 -15.50
CA GLU A 448 -24.74 -11.05 -15.21
C GLU A 448 -25.51 -9.91 -14.53
N LEU A 449 -24.83 -9.10 -13.72
CA LEU A 449 -25.47 -8.05 -12.91
C LEU A 449 -25.11 -6.65 -13.43
N HIS A 450 -23.82 -6.34 -13.56
CA HIS A 450 -23.37 -4.97 -13.83
C HIS A 450 -23.50 -4.56 -15.29
N PHE A 451 -23.41 -5.51 -16.22
CA PHE A 451 -23.48 -5.27 -17.65
C PHE A 451 -24.89 -5.34 -18.18
N GLY A 452 -25.12 -4.56 -19.23
CA GLY A 452 -26.32 -4.66 -20.05
C GLY A 452 -26.03 -4.33 -21.51
N THR A 453 -27.07 -4.44 -22.33
CA THR A 453 -27.04 -3.98 -23.72
C THR A 453 -27.82 -2.67 -23.79
N ASN A 454 -27.19 -1.62 -24.30
CA ASN A 454 -27.81 -0.31 -24.45
C ASN A 454 -28.75 -0.26 -25.68
N ARG A 455 -29.43 0.88 -25.90
CA ARG A 455 -30.35 1.06 -27.04
C ARG A 455 -29.67 0.93 -28.42
N SER A 456 -28.36 1.10 -28.48
CA SER A 456 -27.56 0.94 -29.70
C SER A 456 -27.04 -0.49 -29.91
N GLY A 457 -27.43 -1.45 -29.08
CA GLY A 457 -26.98 -2.84 -29.18
C GLY A 457 -25.55 -3.09 -28.66
N ARG A 458 -24.93 -2.11 -27.98
CA ARG A 458 -23.57 -2.23 -27.43
C ARG A 458 -23.60 -2.67 -25.96
N ARG A 459 -22.58 -3.42 -25.51
CA ARG A 459 -22.47 -3.88 -24.12
C ARG A 459 -21.52 -3.01 -23.31
N GLN A 460 -21.96 -2.64 -22.11
CA GLN A 460 -21.23 -1.78 -21.18
C GLN A 460 -21.81 -1.89 -19.76
N PHE A 461 -21.19 -1.21 -18.80
CA PHE A 461 -21.74 -1.05 -17.45
C PHE A 461 -23.08 -0.29 -17.49
N ARG A 462 -24.03 -0.75 -16.67
CA ARG A 462 -25.36 -0.13 -16.51
C ARG A 462 -25.33 1.16 -15.71
N SER A 463 -24.40 1.27 -14.76
CA SER A 463 -24.30 2.37 -13.80
C SER A 463 -22.88 2.45 -13.25
N MET A 464 -22.47 3.67 -12.88
CA MET A 464 -21.25 3.93 -12.14
C MET A 464 -21.44 3.74 -10.63
N VAL A 465 -22.63 3.35 -10.19
CA VAL A 465 -22.98 3.05 -8.80
C VAL A 465 -23.54 1.63 -8.72
N LEU A 466 -22.80 0.73 -8.06
CA LEU A 466 -23.01 -0.72 -8.04
C LEU A 466 -22.47 -1.38 -6.76
N SER A 467 -22.95 -2.58 -6.47
CA SER A 467 -22.45 -3.46 -5.40
C SER A 467 -22.33 -4.91 -5.89
N GLY A 468 -21.93 -5.83 -5.03
CA GLY A 468 -21.90 -7.27 -5.33
C GLY A 468 -23.27 -7.92 -5.59
N THR A 469 -24.37 -7.20 -5.34
CA THR A 469 -25.74 -7.76 -5.39
C THR A 469 -26.74 -6.88 -6.14
N GLU A 470 -26.44 -5.60 -6.35
CA GLU A 470 -27.35 -4.69 -7.05
C GLU A 470 -26.62 -3.60 -7.85
N VAL A 471 -27.39 -2.91 -8.69
CA VAL A 471 -26.95 -1.78 -9.50
C VAL A 471 -27.98 -0.67 -9.35
N SER A 472 -27.51 0.58 -9.21
CA SER A 472 -28.44 1.71 -9.14
C SER A 472 -29.31 1.80 -10.38
N LYS A 473 -30.60 2.11 -10.18
CA LYS A 473 -31.59 2.31 -11.23
C LYS A 473 -31.71 3.78 -11.66
N SER A 474 -30.96 4.68 -11.03
CA SER A 474 -31.06 6.12 -11.27
C SER A 474 -30.39 6.51 -12.58
N ASP A 475 -31.12 7.18 -13.47
CA ASP A 475 -30.62 7.60 -14.80
C ASP A 475 -29.40 8.54 -14.70
N ASN A 476 -29.37 9.41 -13.70
CA ASN A 476 -28.23 10.31 -13.45
C ASN A 476 -26.96 9.59 -12.97
N GLN A 477 -27.03 8.28 -12.69
CA GLN A 477 -25.91 7.42 -12.32
C GLN A 477 -25.64 6.35 -13.38
N ALA A 478 -26.47 6.26 -14.43
CA ALA A 478 -26.44 5.21 -15.44
C ALA A 478 -25.31 5.40 -16.46
N TYR A 479 -24.05 5.47 -16.01
CA TYR A 479 -22.87 5.73 -16.84
C TYR A 479 -21.83 4.62 -16.74
N ASP A 480 -21.22 4.30 -17.86
CA ASP A 480 -19.91 3.64 -17.91
C ASP A 480 -18.84 4.73 -17.93
N VAL A 481 -17.90 4.71 -16.97
CA VAL A 481 -16.89 5.76 -16.74
C VAL A 481 -15.48 5.21 -16.92
N LEU A 482 -14.46 6.06 -17.06
CA LEU A 482 -13.05 5.60 -17.21
C LEU A 482 -12.63 4.60 -16.11
N TYR A 483 -13.09 4.82 -14.88
CA TYR A 483 -12.84 3.95 -13.72
C TYR A 483 -13.51 2.57 -13.81
N SER A 484 -14.51 2.37 -14.67
CA SER A 484 -14.98 1.02 -15.00
C SER A 484 -13.87 0.15 -15.58
N GLY A 485 -12.85 0.75 -16.21
CA GLY A 485 -11.65 0.03 -16.66
C GLY A 485 -10.84 -0.59 -15.52
N ARG A 486 -10.98 -0.06 -14.28
CA ARG A 486 -10.45 -0.68 -13.06
C ARG A 486 -11.31 -1.87 -12.64
N ALA A 487 -12.64 -1.72 -12.62
CA ALA A 487 -13.57 -2.83 -12.34
C ALA A 487 -13.43 -3.99 -13.35
N MET A 488 -13.03 -3.71 -14.60
CA MET A 488 -12.74 -4.72 -15.62
C MET A 488 -11.43 -5.49 -15.40
N ARG A 489 -10.62 -5.13 -14.39
CA ARG A 489 -9.31 -5.75 -14.20
C ARG A 489 -9.39 -7.26 -13.91
N PRO A 490 -10.27 -7.79 -13.05
CA PRO A 490 -10.43 -9.24 -12.87
C PRO A 490 -10.85 -9.96 -14.17
N VAL A 491 -11.68 -9.34 -15.00
CA VAL A 491 -12.03 -9.85 -16.35
C VAL A 491 -10.79 -9.92 -17.24
N ALA A 492 -10.00 -8.84 -17.26
CA ALA A 492 -8.75 -8.79 -18.03
C ALA A 492 -7.74 -9.84 -17.57
N MET A 493 -7.57 -10.03 -16.25
CA MET A 493 -6.67 -11.04 -15.69
C MET A 493 -7.12 -12.47 -16.05
N LEU A 494 -8.41 -12.77 -15.94
CA LEU A 494 -8.97 -14.08 -16.32
C LEU A 494 -8.82 -14.35 -17.82
N ALA A 495 -9.16 -13.37 -18.67
CA ALA A 495 -9.01 -13.47 -20.11
C ALA A 495 -7.55 -13.65 -20.54
N TRP A 496 -6.61 -12.97 -19.88
CA TRP A 496 -5.18 -13.10 -20.12
C TRP A 496 -4.60 -14.44 -19.64
N TYR A 497 -5.05 -14.93 -18.50
CA TYR A 497 -4.54 -16.16 -17.89
C TYR A 497 -5.00 -17.39 -18.68
N SER A 498 -6.31 -17.65 -18.73
CA SER A 498 -6.87 -18.89 -19.27
C SER A 498 -7.47 -18.77 -20.67
N ARG A 499 -7.62 -17.54 -21.20
CA ARG A 499 -8.45 -17.26 -22.37
C ARG A 499 -9.87 -17.79 -22.22
N ASN A 500 -10.44 -17.73 -21.00
CA ASN A 500 -11.83 -18.09 -20.77
C ASN A 500 -12.75 -17.38 -21.79
N PRO A 501 -13.53 -18.12 -22.61
CA PRO A 501 -14.26 -17.52 -23.73
C PRO A 501 -15.24 -16.42 -23.31
N ARG A 502 -15.90 -16.57 -22.16
CA ARG A 502 -16.86 -15.60 -21.63
C ARG A 502 -16.16 -14.31 -21.19
N ALA A 503 -15.01 -14.42 -20.53
CA ALA A 503 -14.17 -13.27 -20.15
C ALA A 503 -13.59 -12.53 -21.38
N VAL A 504 -13.09 -13.27 -22.38
CA VAL A 504 -12.57 -12.69 -23.63
C VAL A 504 -13.69 -11.94 -24.36
N LYS A 505 -14.89 -12.54 -24.47
CA LYS A 505 -16.04 -11.90 -25.09
C LYS A 505 -16.45 -10.62 -24.35
N LEU A 506 -16.58 -10.68 -23.03
CA LEU A 506 -16.95 -9.53 -22.21
C LEU A 506 -15.98 -8.36 -22.39
N LEU A 507 -14.67 -8.64 -22.33
CA LEU A 507 -13.63 -7.64 -22.54
C LEU A 507 -13.66 -7.04 -23.95
N SER A 508 -13.85 -7.87 -24.98
CA SER A 508 -13.94 -7.42 -26.37
C SER A 508 -15.17 -6.57 -26.62
N ASP A 509 -16.36 -7.01 -26.16
CA ASP A 509 -17.61 -6.25 -26.33
C ASP A 509 -17.49 -4.87 -25.65
N TRP A 510 -16.98 -4.82 -24.43
CA TRP A 510 -16.76 -3.56 -23.69
C TRP A 510 -15.80 -2.64 -24.44
N SER A 511 -14.68 -3.20 -24.93
CA SER A 511 -13.66 -2.46 -25.69
C SER A 511 -14.23 -1.87 -26.99
N ARG A 512 -15.13 -2.59 -27.70
CA ARG A 512 -15.82 -2.06 -28.88
C ARG A 512 -16.67 -0.84 -28.55
N THR A 513 -17.36 -0.85 -27.42
CA THR A 513 -18.16 0.30 -26.98
C THR A 513 -17.31 1.55 -26.78
N TRP A 514 -16.20 1.41 -26.05
CA TRP A 514 -15.27 2.51 -25.81
C TRP A 514 -14.57 2.99 -27.09
N THR A 515 -14.15 2.07 -27.96
CA THR A 515 -13.56 2.44 -29.27
C THR A 515 -14.58 3.16 -30.16
N ALA A 516 -15.84 2.73 -30.19
CA ALA A 516 -16.89 3.40 -30.97
C ALA A 516 -17.17 4.81 -30.44
N ALA A 517 -17.23 4.98 -29.12
CA ALA A 517 -17.40 6.29 -28.49
C ALA A 517 -16.20 7.22 -28.75
N ALA A 518 -14.98 6.68 -28.78
CA ALA A 518 -13.77 7.45 -29.08
C ALA A 518 -13.79 8.01 -30.51
N VAL A 519 -14.08 7.17 -31.50
CA VAL A 519 -13.98 7.52 -32.92
C VAL A 519 -15.04 8.54 -33.35
N ARG A 520 -16.26 8.51 -32.80
CA ARG A 520 -17.32 9.46 -33.19
C ARG A 520 -17.14 10.84 -32.57
N ALA A 521 -17.53 11.88 -33.30
CA ALA A 521 -17.83 13.19 -32.71
C ALA A 521 -19.27 13.19 -32.17
N ALA A 522 -19.46 13.62 -30.92
CA ALA A 522 -20.77 13.66 -30.27
C ALA A 522 -20.72 14.55 -29.01
N ASP A 523 -21.81 15.26 -28.69
CA ASP A 523 -21.97 16.04 -27.45
C ASP A 523 -20.82 17.04 -27.16
N GLY A 524 -20.28 17.65 -28.22
CA GLY A 524 -19.14 18.57 -28.16
C GLY A 524 -17.76 17.89 -28.06
N LYS A 525 -17.70 16.56 -27.99
CA LYS A 525 -16.45 15.79 -28.04
C LYS A 525 -15.91 15.72 -29.46
N PRO A 526 -14.63 16.05 -29.69
CA PRO A 526 -13.97 15.81 -30.98
C PRO A 526 -13.93 14.32 -31.34
N ALA A 527 -13.92 14.02 -32.65
CA ALA A 527 -13.65 12.67 -33.13
C ALA A 527 -12.23 12.24 -32.74
N GLY A 528 -12.05 10.97 -32.41
CA GLY A 528 -10.75 10.39 -32.05
C GLY A 528 -10.35 10.51 -30.59
N VAL A 529 -11.18 11.13 -29.74
CA VAL A 529 -10.92 11.32 -28.30
C VAL A 529 -11.81 10.38 -27.46
N PHE A 530 -11.22 9.64 -26.53
CA PHE A 530 -12.00 8.86 -25.55
C PHE A 530 -12.77 9.79 -24.58
N PRO A 531 -14.09 9.59 -24.36
CA PRO A 531 -14.89 10.42 -23.45
C PRO A 531 -14.59 10.16 -21.97
N ALA A 532 -15.09 11.02 -21.07
CA ALA A 532 -15.08 10.75 -19.62
C ALA A 532 -16.05 9.62 -19.22
N ALA A 533 -17.21 9.59 -19.88
CA ALA A 533 -18.31 8.71 -19.54
C ALA A 533 -19.18 8.43 -20.77
N ILE A 534 -19.90 7.30 -20.74
CA ILE A 534 -20.86 6.87 -21.77
C ILE A 534 -22.15 6.49 -21.05
N HIS A 535 -23.24 7.21 -21.32
CA HIS A 535 -24.53 6.89 -20.71
C HIS A 535 -25.06 5.53 -21.18
N PHE A 536 -25.64 4.73 -20.29
CA PHE A 536 -26.15 3.40 -20.59
C PHE A 536 -27.39 3.41 -21.48
N GLY A 537 -28.27 4.41 -21.34
CA GLY A 537 -29.52 4.44 -22.10
C GLY A 537 -29.29 4.70 -23.59
N ASP A 538 -28.74 5.87 -23.89
CA ASP A 538 -28.68 6.49 -25.23
C ASP A 538 -27.25 6.83 -25.67
N GLU A 539 -26.25 6.53 -24.85
CA GLU A 539 -24.83 6.81 -25.09
C GLU A 539 -24.43 8.28 -25.28
N ARG A 540 -25.21 9.21 -24.74
CA ARG A 540 -24.75 10.60 -24.57
C ARG A 540 -23.49 10.63 -23.70
N LEU A 541 -22.60 11.58 -24.00
CA LEU A 541 -21.26 11.67 -23.38
C LEU A 541 -21.13 12.83 -22.38
N ASN A 542 -22.02 13.82 -22.45
CA ASN A 542 -21.94 15.08 -21.71
C ASN A 542 -22.62 15.09 -20.33
N GLY A 543 -23.38 14.06 -20.00
CA GLY A 543 -24.14 14.04 -18.75
C GLY A 543 -25.04 15.27 -18.59
N THR A 544 -24.95 15.95 -17.44
CA THR A 544 -25.61 17.23 -17.20
C THR A 544 -24.71 18.44 -17.48
N GLY A 545 -23.48 18.21 -17.94
CA GLY A 545 -22.47 19.23 -18.20
C GLY A 545 -21.87 19.09 -19.60
N SER A 546 -20.56 18.78 -19.66
CA SER A 546 -19.79 18.62 -20.90
C SER A 546 -19.19 17.23 -21.00
N TRP A 547 -18.73 16.80 -22.18
CA TRP A 547 -18.14 15.47 -22.36
C TRP A 547 -16.91 15.20 -21.48
N TRP A 548 -16.19 16.25 -21.10
CA TRP A 548 -14.97 16.18 -20.26
C TRP A 548 -15.25 16.46 -18.78
N ASN A 549 -16.40 17.06 -18.44
CA ASN A 549 -16.90 17.21 -17.07
C ASN A 549 -18.41 16.96 -17.07
N PRO A 550 -18.82 15.67 -17.02
CA PRO A 550 -20.22 15.29 -17.25
C PRO A 550 -21.16 15.59 -16.08
N GLY A 551 -20.67 16.23 -15.01
CA GLY A 551 -21.48 16.51 -13.81
C GLY A 551 -21.63 15.31 -12.86
N LEU A 552 -20.74 14.32 -12.98
CA LEU A 552 -20.79 13.07 -12.20
C LEU A 552 -19.91 13.10 -10.93
N GLY A 553 -19.30 14.24 -10.62
CA GLY A 553 -18.33 14.41 -9.54
C GLY A 553 -16.89 14.56 -10.04
N ASP A 554 -16.00 15.07 -9.18
CA ASP A 554 -14.61 15.41 -9.55
C ASP A 554 -13.77 14.19 -9.96
N LEU A 555 -14.11 13.01 -9.44
CA LEU A 555 -13.45 11.74 -9.77
C LEU A 555 -13.66 11.37 -11.24
N TYR A 556 -14.87 11.58 -11.75
CA TYR A 556 -15.34 11.14 -13.07
C TYR A 556 -15.23 12.20 -14.18
N ARG A 557 -14.40 13.22 -13.96
CA ARG A 557 -13.98 14.15 -15.02
C ARG A 557 -12.97 13.47 -15.93
N TRP A 558 -12.93 13.89 -17.19
CA TRP A 558 -11.88 13.47 -18.10
C TRP A 558 -10.53 13.99 -17.60
N LYS A 559 -9.62 13.06 -17.33
CA LYS A 559 -8.23 13.35 -17.02
C LYS A 559 -7.36 12.41 -17.85
N PRO A 560 -6.29 12.90 -18.47
CA PRO A 560 -5.49 12.09 -19.39
C PRO A 560 -4.86 10.87 -18.69
N GLN A 561 -4.52 10.98 -17.40
CA GLN A 561 -3.98 9.85 -16.62
C GLN A 561 -4.97 8.69 -16.40
N ASP A 562 -6.28 8.94 -16.49
CA ASP A 562 -7.29 7.91 -16.22
C ASP A 562 -7.57 7.03 -17.47
N LEU A 563 -7.15 7.50 -18.66
CA LEU A 563 -7.35 6.81 -19.94
C LEU A 563 -6.61 5.47 -20.03
N ASP A 564 -5.52 5.31 -19.29
CA ASP A 564 -4.75 4.08 -19.16
C ASP A 564 -5.62 2.88 -18.76
N MET A 565 -6.65 3.12 -17.94
CA MET A 565 -7.58 2.08 -17.48
C MET A 565 -8.38 1.46 -18.63
N VAL A 566 -8.63 2.23 -19.70
CA VAL A 566 -9.35 1.82 -20.91
C VAL A 566 -8.39 1.35 -22.00
N TRP A 567 -7.35 2.12 -22.31
CA TRP A 567 -6.42 1.81 -23.41
C TRP A 567 -5.80 0.43 -23.30
N GLY A 568 -5.32 0.06 -22.12
CA GLY A 568 -4.69 -1.25 -21.94
C GLY A 568 -5.67 -2.43 -22.08
N LYS A 569 -6.96 -2.22 -21.81
CA LYS A 569 -8.01 -3.25 -21.98
C LYS A 569 -8.33 -3.46 -23.45
N ILE A 570 -8.37 -2.38 -24.23
CA ILE A 570 -8.51 -2.43 -25.68
C ILE A 570 -7.30 -3.14 -26.32
N LEU A 571 -6.08 -2.77 -25.91
CA LEU A 571 -4.85 -3.40 -26.41
C LEU A 571 -4.78 -4.90 -26.05
N LEU A 572 -5.21 -5.28 -24.84
CA LEU A 572 -5.34 -6.68 -24.45
C LEU A 572 -6.41 -7.42 -25.26
N ALA A 573 -7.58 -6.80 -25.46
CA ALA A 573 -8.65 -7.37 -26.28
C ALA A 573 -8.18 -7.62 -27.71
N TYR A 574 -7.45 -6.67 -28.32
CA TYR A 574 -6.81 -6.86 -29.62
C TYR A 574 -5.84 -8.06 -29.59
N ARG A 575 -4.93 -8.12 -28.61
CA ARG A 575 -3.96 -9.23 -28.49
C ARG A 575 -4.63 -10.60 -28.36
N LEU A 576 -5.80 -10.66 -27.73
CA LEU A 576 -6.55 -11.91 -27.53
C LEU A 576 -7.38 -12.32 -28.76
N THR A 577 -7.85 -11.36 -29.55
CA THR A 577 -8.83 -11.59 -30.63
C THR A 577 -8.29 -11.40 -32.05
N GLY A 578 -7.21 -10.63 -32.21
CA GLY A 578 -6.70 -10.18 -33.50
C GLY A 578 -7.57 -9.14 -34.21
N ASP A 579 -8.60 -8.60 -33.54
CA ASP A 579 -9.54 -7.68 -34.18
C ASP A 579 -8.99 -6.24 -34.26
N GLU A 580 -8.52 -5.89 -35.46
CA GLU A 580 -8.01 -4.56 -35.81
C GLU A 580 -9.02 -3.42 -35.55
N THR A 581 -10.32 -3.68 -35.61
CA THR A 581 -11.32 -2.62 -35.43
C THR A 581 -11.28 -2.01 -34.04
N LEU A 582 -10.77 -2.75 -33.05
CA LEU A 582 -10.56 -2.28 -31.68
C LEU A 582 -9.50 -1.17 -31.60
N LEU A 583 -8.51 -1.18 -32.48
CA LEU A 583 -7.37 -0.25 -32.45
C LEU A 583 -7.70 1.14 -33.01
N ARG A 584 -8.84 1.32 -33.69
CA ARG A 584 -9.19 2.60 -34.34
C ARG A 584 -9.15 3.81 -33.39
N GLY A 585 -9.65 3.64 -32.16
CA GLY A 585 -9.62 4.68 -31.13
C GLY A 585 -8.20 4.93 -30.62
N ILE A 586 -7.40 3.88 -30.49
CA ILE A 586 -5.98 3.97 -30.08
C ILE A 586 -5.15 4.70 -31.15
N HIS A 587 -5.31 4.36 -32.42
CA HIS A 587 -4.65 5.06 -33.53
C HIS A 587 -5.01 6.54 -33.56
N SER A 588 -6.30 6.87 -33.42
CA SER A 588 -6.74 8.26 -33.38
C SER A 588 -6.07 9.05 -32.24
N GLN A 589 -5.96 8.42 -31.06
CA GLN A 589 -5.31 9.03 -29.89
C GLN A 589 -3.80 9.20 -30.08
N LEU A 590 -3.12 8.22 -30.68
CA LEU A 590 -1.70 8.29 -31.02
C LEU A 590 -1.40 9.35 -32.09
N ASP A 591 -2.29 9.49 -33.07
CA ASP A 591 -2.19 10.53 -34.10
C ASP A 591 -2.38 11.93 -33.49
N ILE A 592 -3.26 12.08 -32.49
CA ILE A 592 -3.37 13.31 -31.69
C ILE A 592 -2.05 13.56 -30.94
N LEU A 593 -1.52 12.57 -30.22
CA LEU A 593 -0.22 12.71 -29.53
C LEU A 593 0.88 13.19 -30.49
N ARG A 594 1.03 12.55 -31.65
CA ARG A 594 1.99 12.93 -32.70
C ARG A 594 1.74 14.33 -33.23
N LYS A 595 0.48 14.68 -33.54
CA LYS A 595 0.11 16.01 -34.05
C LYS A 595 0.46 17.12 -33.06
N TYR A 596 0.36 16.87 -31.76
CA TYR A 596 0.56 17.89 -30.72
C TYR A 596 1.92 17.82 -30.03
N GLN A 597 2.75 16.83 -30.34
CA GLN A 597 4.09 16.71 -29.79
C GLN A 597 4.91 17.99 -30.01
N GLY A 598 5.49 18.53 -28.93
CA GLY A 598 6.33 19.73 -28.96
C GLY A 598 5.59 21.05 -29.22
N LYS A 599 4.27 21.03 -29.40
CA LYS A 599 3.47 22.26 -29.56
C LYS A 599 3.23 22.93 -28.22
N ARG A 600 2.99 24.23 -28.24
CA ARG A 600 2.48 24.97 -27.08
C ARG A 600 1.33 25.86 -27.54
N ILE A 601 0.16 25.60 -26.98
CA ILE A 601 -1.04 26.39 -27.24
C ILE A 601 -1.45 26.98 -25.90
N GLU A 602 -1.52 28.30 -25.82
CA GLU A 602 -1.89 28.98 -24.59
C GLU A 602 -3.41 29.02 -24.44
N ASN A 603 -3.89 28.68 -23.24
CA ASN A 603 -5.32 28.71 -22.87
C ASN A 603 -6.26 28.06 -23.90
N PRO A 604 -6.01 26.83 -24.38
CA PRO A 604 -6.93 26.19 -25.32
C PRO A 604 -8.30 25.96 -24.67
N ASP A 605 -9.36 26.13 -25.44
CA ASP A 605 -10.74 26.00 -24.96
C ASP A 605 -10.98 24.60 -24.37
N PRO A 606 -11.42 24.47 -23.10
CA PRO A 606 -11.67 23.18 -22.47
C PRO A 606 -12.60 22.28 -23.28
N GLY A 607 -12.14 21.06 -23.57
CA GLY A 607 -12.88 20.09 -24.37
C GLY A 607 -12.68 20.20 -25.89
N SER A 608 -11.95 21.20 -26.37
CA SER A 608 -11.50 21.26 -27.77
C SER A 608 -10.40 20.23 -28.06
N LEU A 609 -10.15 19.96 -29.35
CA LEU A 609 -9.07 19.06 -29.75
C LEU A 609 -7.68 19.60 -29.35
N ASP A 610 -7.50 20.92 -29.40
CA ASP A 610 -6.26 21.58 -28.97
C ASP A 610 -6.05 21.40 -27.46
N TRP A 611 -7.10 21.55 -26.67
CA TRP A 611 -7.04 21.31 -25.23
C TRP A 611 -6.68 19.85 -24.93
N VAL A 612 -7.35 18.90 -25.58
CA VAL A 612 -7.02 17.47 -25.44
C VAL A 612 -5.57 17.19 -25.84
N GLY A 613 -5.11 17.73 -26.97
CA GLY A 613 -3.75 17.60 -27.44
C GLY A 613 -2.71 18.10 -26.42
N MET A 614 -2.95 19.25 -25.79
CA MET A 614 -2.06 19.78 -24.73
C MET A 614 -2.07 18.91 -23.47
N GLN A 615 -3.22 18.38 -23.06
CA GLN A 615 -3.32 17.52 -21.87
C GLN A 615 -2.62 16.16 -22.07
N LEU A 616 -2.58 15.64 -23.30
CA LEU A 616 -2.01 14.33 -23.60
C LEU A 616 -0.50 14.34 -23.83
N GLN A 617 0.14 15.48 -24.08
CA GLN A 617 1.58 15.51 -24.40
C GLN A 617 2.49 14.71 -23.44
N PRO A 618 2.25 14.68 -22.12
CA PRO A 618 3.06 13.86 -21.21
C PRO A 618 2.89 12.35 -21.40
N HIS A 619 1.85 11.91 -22.11
CA HIS A 619 1.36 10.52 -22.17
C HIS A 619 1.89 9.72 -23.36
N LEU A 620 3.14 9.99 -23.76
CA LEU A 620 3.81 9.29 -24.86
C LEU A 620 4.00 7.78 -24.62
N TRP A 621 3.84 7.31 -23.38
CA TRP A 621 3.92 5.89 -23.05
C TRP A 621 2.86 5.03 -23.73
N LEU A 622 1.75 5.60 -24.21
CA LEU A 622 0.76 4.87 -25.01
C LEU A 622 1.40 4.25 -26.26
N ALA A 623 2.35 4.94 -26.91
CA ALA A 623 3.06 4.41 -28.08
C ALA A 623 3.88 3.16 -27.70
N ARG A 624 4.52 3.18 -26.53
CA ARG A 624 5.26 2.02 -26.01
C ARG A 624 4.33 0.86 -25.66
N TRP A 625 3.11 1.13 -25.17
CA TRP A 625 2.12 0.08 -24.95
C TRP A 625 1.64 -0.50 -26.28
N TYR A 626 1.33 0.35 -27.25
CA TYR A 626 0.97 -0.08 -28.59
C TYR A 626 2.05 -0.98 -29.20
N ARG A 627 3.32 -0.55 -29.19
CA ARG A 627 4.47 -1.36 -29.63
C ARG A 627 4.55 -2.69 -28.90
N SER A 628 4.41 -2.67 -27.57
CA SER A 628 4.44 -3.85 -26.71
C SER A 628 3.36 -4.88 -27.05
N TYR A 629 2.14 -4.42 -27.29
CA TYR A 629 0.96 -5.27 -27.50
C TYR A 629 0.81 -5.76 -28.94
N THR A 630 1.15 -4.91 -29.92
CA THR A 630 0.93 -5.17 -31.36
C THR A 630 2.17 -5.68 -32.09
N GLY A 631 3.38 -5.38 -31.59
CA GLY A 631 4.61 -5.64 -32.34
C GLY A 631 4.78 -4.76 -33.58
N ARG A 632 4.06 -3.64 -33.70
CA ARG A 632 4.18 -2.67 -34.80
C ARG A 632 4.95 -1.42 -34.40
N ASP A 633 5.80 -0.93 -35.30
CA ASP A 633 6.71 0.21 -35.12
C ASP A 633 6.13 1.54 -35.63
N ASP A 634 4.85 1.56 -36.02
CA ASP A 634 4.15 2.70 -36.61
C ASP A 634 4.31 4.01 -35.84
N TYR A 635 4.60 3.95 -34.53
CA TYR A 635 4.72 5.08 -33.59
C TYR A 635 6.04 5.11 -32.82
N ASP A 636 7.11 4.54 -33.36
CA ASP A 636 8.44 4.54 -32.72
C ASP A 636 9.04 5.96 -32.62
N ASP A 637 8.59 6.91 -33.45
CA ASP A 637 8.91 8.34 -33.33
C ASP A 637 8.46 8.93 -31.98
N LEU A 638 7.25 8.58 -31.53
CA LEU A 638 6.72 9.00 -30.22
C LEU A 638 7.51 8.35 -29.06
N ILE A 639 7.92 7.10 -29.22
CA ILE A 639 8.74 6.39 -28.22
C ILE A 639 10.13 7.05 -28.13
N GLY A 640 10.76 7.35 -29.25
CA GLY A 640 12.07 8.02 -29.30
C GLY A 640 12.03 9.43 -28.71
N ALA A 641 10.92 10.14 -28.91
CA ALA A 641 10.68 11.46 -28.34
C ALA A 641 10.56 11.49 -26.82
N ALA A 642 9.98 10.44 -26.22
CA ALA A 642 9.85 10.32 -24.77
C ALA A 642 11.22 10.17 -24.06
N GLY A 643 12.23 9.66 -24.76
CA GLY A 643 13.58 9.45 -24.22
C GLY A 643 13.67 8.31 -23.21
N GLY A 644 14.77 8.28 -22.44
CA GLY A 644 14.98 7.32 -21.36
C GLY A 644 14.94 5.86 -21.84
N TYR A 645 14.36 5.00 -20.99
CA TYR A 645 14.18 3.58 -21.29
C TYR A 645 13.50 3.29 -22.65
N GLY A 646 12.53 4.11 -23.07
CA GLY A 646 11.85 3.93 -24.35
C GLY A 646 12.81 4.06 -25.53
N ARG A 647 13.68 5.08 -25.51
CA ARG A 647 14.71 5.27 -26.54
C ARG A 647 15.78 4.18 -26.49
N PHE A 648 16.19 3.75 -25.31
CA PHE A 648 17.05 2.58 -25.17
C PHE A 648 16.45 1.33 -25.85
N GLN A 649 15.14 1.07 -25.73
CA GLN A 649 14.52 -0.08 -26.40
C GLN A 649 14.60 -0.01 -27.92
N LEU A 650 14.69 1.19 -28.51
CA LEU A 650 14.83 1.39 -29.95
C LEU A 650 16.29 1.32 -30.41
N THR A 651 17.23 1.84 -29.61
CA THR A 651 18.63 2.04 -30.04
C THR A 651 19.59 0.96 -29.53
N GLY A 652 19.25 0.27 -28.44
CA GLY A 652 20.14 -0.64 -27.73
C GLY A 652 21.29 0.06 -26.96
N LYS A 653 21.34 1.39 -26.95
CA LYS A 653 22.40 2.17 -26.26
C LYS A 653 22.07 2.32 -24.78
N THR A 654 22.79 1.60 -23.92
CA THR A 654 22.56 1.55 -22.47
C THR A 654 22.59 2.92 -21.79
N THR A 655 23.40 3.85 -22.29
CA THR A 655 23.52 5.23 -21.79
C THR A 655 22.23 6.04 -21.91
N GLU A 656 21.31 5.69 -22.84
CA GLU A 656 19.99 6.34 -22.93
C GLU A 656 19.09 6.00 -21.73
N ALA A 657 19.42 4.94 -20.97
CA ALA A 657 18.72 4.55 -19.76
C ALA A 657 19.41 5.03 -18.47
N ASP A 658 20.58 5.68 -18.57
CA ASP A 658 21.25 6.26 -17.41
C ASP A 658 20.32 7.27 -16.73
N HIS A 659 20.34 7.25 -15.40
CA HIS A 659 19.51 8.12 -14.57
C HIS A 659 17.98 7.94 -14.72
N THR A 660 17.51 6.86 -15.36
CA THR A 660 16.07 6.53 -15.46
C THR A 660 15.40 6.42 -14.07
N HIS A 661 16.18 6.07 -13.03
CA HIS A 661 15.69 5.87 -11.67
C HIS A 661 15.91 7.09 -10.76
N ALA A 662 16.66 8.11 -11.22
CA ALA A 662 17.08 9.25 -10.41
C ALA A 662 15.91 10.03 -9.79
N GLY A 663 14.80 10.19 -10.54
CA GLY A 663 13.61 10.90 -10.06
C GLY A 663 12.94 10.21 -8.86
N GLU A 664 12.81 8.89 -8.90
CA GLU A 664 12.24 8.11 -7.79
C GLU A 664 13.22 8.04 -6.61
N LEU A 665 14.52 7.88 -6.87
CA LEU A 665 15.55 7.91 -5.83
C LEU A 665 15.62 9.25 -5.08
N ALA A 666 15.41 10.37 -5.77
CA ALA A 666 15.35 11.69 -5.14
C ALA A 666 14.24 11.80 -4.08
N ALA A 667 13.20 10.97 -4.17
CA ALA A 667 12.17 10.83 -3.15
C ALA A 667 12.49 9.72 -2.15
N MET A 668 12.87 8.53 -2.62
CA MET A 668 13.06 7.33 -1.80
C MET A 668 14.30 7.38 -0.88
N ARG A 669 15.22 8.34 -1.09
CA ARG A 669 16.39 8.56 -0.21
C ARG A 669 16.07 9.26 1.11
N PHE A 670 14.86 9.81 1.27
CA PHE A 670 14.53 10.70 2.38
C PHE A 670 13.23 10.30 3.08
N ASN A 671 13.10 10.75 4.33
CA ASN A 671 11.85 10.76 5.09
C ASN A 671 11.20 9.38 5.23
N LEU A 672 11.97 8.31 5.53
CA LEU A 672 11.43 6.97 5.79
C LEU A 672 10.17 6.95 6.68
N PRO A 673 10.08 7.72 7.78
CA PRO A 673 8.85 7.76 8.57
C PRO A 673 7.59 8.10 7.77
N MET A 674 7.68 8.96 6.75
CA MET A 674 6.56 9.31 5.85
C MET A 674 6.15 8.19 4.89
N LEU A 675 6.95 7.13 4.80
CA LEU A 675 6.65 5.91 4.04
C LEU A 675 6.25 4.74 4.96
N THR A 676 6.41 4.90 6.28
CA THR A 676 6.20 3.85 7.28
C THR A 676 5.37 4.36 8.46
N THR A 677 6.00 4.72 9.58
CA THR A 677 5.38 4.97 10.89
C THR A 677 4.43 6.15 10.95
N GLU A 678 4.53 7.11 10.00
CA GLU A 678 3.70 8.30 9.97
C GLU A 678 2.48 8.18 9.06
N VAL A 679 2.43 7.18 8.17
CA VAL A 679 1.30 7.02 7.24
C VAL A 679 0.05 6.64 8.03
N ARG A 680 -1.07 7.30 7.71
CA ARG A 680 -2.40 7.05 8.32
C ARG A 680 -3.41 6.49 7.32
N GLY A 681 -3.50 7.07 6.11
CA GLY A 681 -4.25 6.50 4.98
C GLY A 681 -3.32 5.64 4.13
N THR A 682 -3.62 4.34 4.02
CA THR A 682 -2.76 3.37 3.32
C THR A 682 -2.86 3.50 1.78
N ASP A 683 -3.93 4.12 1.28
CA ASP A 683 -4.08 4.63 -0.08
C ASP A 683 -3.05 5.75 -0.42
N ARG A 684 -2.44 6.38 0.61
CA ARG A 684 -1.44 7.46 0.48
C ARG A 684 -0.01 7.03 0.70
N ILE A 685 0.31 5.74 0.72
CA ILE A 685 1.70 5.29 0.78
C ILE A 685 2.41 5.72 -0.50
N ASN A 686 3.20 6.79 -0.42
CA ASN A 686 3.86 7.41 -1.57
C ASN A 686 5.15 6.68 -1.97
N LEU A 687 5.05 5.36 -2.15
CA LEU A 687 6.12 4.50 -2.62
C LEU A 687 6.24 4.61 -4.14
N LEU A 688 7.45 4.82 -4.66
CA LEU A 688 7.69 5.08 -6.09
C LEU A 688 8.58 3.98 -6.71
N PRO A 689 8.01 2.83 -7.12
CA PRO A 689 8.75 1.72 -7.72
C PRO A 689 8.63 1.66 -9.27
N PHE A 690 8.00 2.66 -9.89
CA PHE A 690 7.46 2.54 -11.25
C PHE A 690 8.56 2.46 -12.30
N SER A 691 9.69 3.12 -12.07
CA SER A 691 10.82 3.07 -13.00
C SER A 691 11.47 1.69 -13.07
N LEU A 692 11.20 0.75 -12.14
CA LEU A 692 11.78 -0.60 -12.16
C LEU A 692 11.15 -1.51 -13.24
N VAL A 693 9.82 -1.48 -13.36
CA VAL A 693 9.07 -2.51 -14.11
C VAL A 693 9.48 -2.55 -15.58
N GLY A 694 9.63 -1.39 -16.22
CA GLY A 694 10.01 -1.28 -17.63
C GLY A 694 11.38 -1.91 -17.90
N PRO A 695 12.46 -1.26 -17.42
CA PRO A 695 13.83 -1.78 -17.46
C PRO A 695 13.94 -3.24 -17.12
N MET A 696 13.29 -3.70 -16.05
CA MET A 696 13.51 -5.07 -15.59
C MET A 696 12.70 -6.14 -16.32
N THR A 697 11.67 -5.78 -17.09
CA THR A 697 10.77 -6.80 -17.69
C THR A 697 10.60 -6.70 -19.20
N GLY A 698 10.94 -5.56 -19.82
CA GLY A 698 10.61 -5.30 -21.22
C GLY A 698 9.13 -4.95 -21.46
N GLY A 699 8.33 -4.83 -20.40
CA GLY A 699 6.91 -4.52 -20.44
C GLY A 699 6.56 -3.14 -19.88
N PRO A 700 5.36 -2.60 -20.17
CA PRO A 700 4.89 -1.35 -19.60
C PRO A 700 4.71 -1.42 -18.07
N VAL A 701 4.69 -0.24 -17.45
CA VAL A 701 4.74 -0.06 -15.98
C VAL A 701 3.35 -0.13 -15.30
N ALA A 702 2.26 -0.10 -16.08
CA ALA A 702 0.93 0.05 -15.49
C ALA A 702 0.42 -1.22 -14.80
N ILE A 703 0.21 -1.08 -13.48
CA ILE A 703 -0.38 -2.13 -12.66
C ILE A 703 -1.83 -2.43 -13.05
N THR A 704 -2.58 -1.46 -13.58
CA THR A 704 -4.02 -1.65 -13.89
C THR A 704 -4.26 -2.65 -15.04
N GLN A 705 -3.21 -3.16 -15.67
CA GLN A 705 -3.25 -4.03 -16.83
C GLN A 705 -2.75 -5.44 -16.52
N ALA A 706 -3.18 -6.40 -17.33
CA ALA A 706 -2.56 -7.70 -17.32
C ALA A 706 -1.08 -7.60 -17.74
N PRO A 707 -0.20 -8.47 -17.21
CA PRO A 707 1.22 -8.45 -17.56
C PRO A 707 1.46 -8.55 -19.08
N SER A 708 2.29 -7.64 -19.59
CA SER A 708 2.88 -7.70 -20.93
C SER A 708 4.41 -7.70 -20.89
N PHE A 709 4.97 -8.26 -19.82
CA PHE A 709 6.40 -8.52 -19.64
C PHE A 709 6.92 -9.46 -20.73
N ALA A 710 8.19 -9.31 -21.08
CA ALA A 710 8.93 -10.33 -21.81
C ALA A 710 9.52 -11.35 -20.82
N VAL A 711 10.12 -10.84 -19.73
CA VAL A 711 10.82 -11.64 -18.73
C VAL A 711 10.57 -11.15 -17.30
N THR A 712 10.77 -12.04 -16.34
CA THR A 712 10.94 -11.73 -14.91
C THR A 712 12.08 -12.56 -14.35
N TRP A 713 12.61 -12.18 -13.20
CA TRP A 713 13.84 -12.76 -12.64
C TRP A 713 13.52 -13.42 -11.30
N ARG A 714 14.14 -14.57 -11.04
CA ARG A 714 14.06 -15.28 -9.75
C ARG A 714 15.48 -15.61 -9.30
N ASN A 715 15.63 -15.93 -8.02
CA ASN A 715 16.93 -16.16 -7.39
C ASN A 715 17.89 -14.96 -7.53
N VAL A 716 17.34 -13.75 -7.40
CA VAL A 716 18.09 -12.49 -7.50
C VAL A 716 17.95 -11.66 -6.23
N SER A 717 19.08 -11.23 -5.69
CA SER A 717 19.17 -10.28 -4.59
C SER A 717 18.93 -8.85 -5.09
N PRO A 718 18.75 -7.85 -4.20
CA PRO A 718 18.71 -6.43 -4.60
C PRO A 718 19.95 -5.97 -5.36
N ASP A 719 21.07 -6.69 -5.28
CA ASP A 719 22.32 -6.40 -5.99
C ASP A 719 22.28 -6.78 -7.49
N PHE A 720 21.21 -7.42 -7.96
CA PHE A 720 20.96 -7.68 -9.38
C PHE A 720 20.29 -6.48 -10.05
N ALA A 721 20.88 -6.00 -11.14
CA ALA A 721 20.29 -4.99 -12.01
C ALA A 721 20.21 -5.49 -13.46
N VAL A 722 19.16 -5.08 -14.16
CA VAL A 722 18.92 -5.46 -15.55
C VAL A 722 18.17 -4.41 -16.35
N LEU A 723 18.52 -4.34 -17.63
CA LEU A 723 17.95 -3.48 -18.63
C LEU A 723 17.55 -4.32 -19.86
N VAL A 724 16.27 -4.69 -19.95
CA VAL A 724 15.69 -5.49 -21.04
C VAL A 724 15.48 -4.61 -22.26
N GLY A 725 16.14 -4.91 -23.37
CA GLY A 725 16.06 -4.15 -24.62
C GLY A 725 15.08 -4.74 -25.62
N ALA A 726 15.59 -5.06 -26.80
CA ALA A 726 14.82 -5.66 -27.90
C ALA A 726 14.21 -7.00 -27.48
N ARG A 727 12.93 -7.18 -27.83
CA ARG A 727 12.19 -8.42 -27.56
C ARG A 727 11.02 -8.59 -28.50
N ASP A 728 10.68 -9.84 -28.74
CA ASP A 728 9.47 -10.28 -29.42
C ASP A 728 9.04 -11.66 -28.86
N ASP A 729 8.26 -12.42 -29.62
CA ASP A 729 7.80 -13.75 -29.21
C ASP A 729 8.81 -14.87 -29.55
N ARG A 730 10.01 -14.53 -30.04
CA ARG A 730 11.10 -15.47 -30.42
C ARG A 730 12.47 -15.08 -29.87
N SER A 731 12.59 -13.89 -29.29
CA SER A 731 13.87 -13.37 -28.83
C SER A 731 13.73 -12.38 -27.68
N VAL A 732 14.76 -12.32 -26.85
CA VAL A 732 14.94 -11.32 -25.80
C VAL A 732 16.41 -10.96 -25.71
N GLU A 733 16.71 -9.67 -25.67
CA GLU A 733 18.04 -9.13 -25.35
C GLU A 733 17.97 -8.32 -24.06
N ALA A 734 18.96 -8.48 -23.18
CA ALA A 734 19.05 -7.71 -21.96
C ALA A 734 20.51 -7.49 -21.54
N TRP A 735 20.76 -6.37 -20.87
CA TRP A 735 22.02 -6.05 -20.23
C TRP A 735 21.85 -6.25 -18.73
N VAL A 736 22.74 -7.02 -18.13
CA VAL A 736 22.64 -7.47 -16.74
C VAL A 736 23.95 -7.15 -16.02
N HIS A 737 23.82 -6.78 -14.75
CA HIS A 737 24.95 -6.50 -13.89
C HIS A 737 24.62 -6.97 -12.48
N THR A 738 25.61 -7.53 -11.76
CA THR A 738 25.45 -7.88 -10.35
C THR A 738 26.59 -7.36 -9.50
N PHE A 739 26.23 -6.88 -8.31
CA PHE A 739 27.21 -6.55 -7.26
C PHE A 739 27.46 -7.71 -6.29
N ALA A 740 26.68 -8.80 -6.40
CA ALA A 740 26.80 -10.00 -5.57
C ALA A 740 27.83 -10.98 -6.14
N GLU A 741 28.39 -11.82 -5.27
CA GLU A 741 29.26 -12.91 -5.70
C GLU A 741 28.45 -14.13 -6.14
N ASN A 742 28.84 -14.76 -7.25
CA ASN A 742 28.26 -16.01 -7.74
C ASN A 742 26.73 -15.97 -7.90
N GLU A 743 26.16 -14.81 -8.27
CA GLU A 743 24.73 -14.71 -8.48
C GLU A 743 24.31 -15.58 -9.68
N LYS A 744 23.25 -16.38 -9.48
CA LYS A 744 22.72 -17.31 -10.49
C LYS A 744 21.26 -17.00 -10.77
N PRO A 745 20.97 -15.93 -11.55
CA PRO A 745 19.61 -15.57 -11.89
C PRO A 745 18.88 -16.71 -12.61
N LEU A 746 17.59 -16.84 -12.36
CA LEU A 746 16.66 -17.63 -13.16
C LEU A 746 15.77 -16.65 -13.94
N VAL A 747 15.98 -16.55 -15.25
CA VAL A 747 15.09 -15.79 -16.12
C VAL A 747 13.85 -16.62 -16.44
N ARG A 748 12.66 -16.03 -16.29
CA ARG A 748 11.36 -16.64 -16.61
C ARG A 748 10.71 -15.91 -17.76
N PHE A 749 10.24 -16.66 -18.76
CA PHE A 749 9.70 -16.09 -20.00
C PHE A 749 8.18 -15.98 -20.00
N TRP A 750 7.66 -14.85 -20.45
CA TRP A 750 6.22 -14.56 -20.44
C TRP A 750 5.57 -14.63 -21.83
N GLN A 751 6.34 -14.36 -22.89
CA GLN A 751 5.84 -14.15 -24.25
C GLN A 751 6.51 -15.01 -25.32
N LEU A 752 7.56 -15.76 -24.99
CA LEU A 752 8.21 -16.63 -25.97
C LEU A 752 7.24 -17.74 -26.43
N GLN A 753 7.23 -17.99 -27.73
CA GLN A 753 6.50 -19.11 -28.33
C GLN A 753 7.14 -20.45 -27.94
N PRO A 754 6.39 -21.56 -28.00
CA PRO A 754 6.97 -22.89 -27.88
C PRO A 754 8.11 -23.12 -28.88
N GLY A 755 9.25 -23.62 -28.42
CA GLY A 755 10.41 -23.89 -29.26
C GLY A 755 11.66 -24.27 -28.49
N ARG A 756 12.71 -24.63 -29.24
CA ARG A 756 14.07 -24.72 -28.74
C ARG A 756 14.76 -23.38 -28.86
N TYR A 757 15.43 -22.97 -27.81
CA TYR A 757 16.09 -21.67 -27.70
C TYR A 757 17.55 -21.85 -27.29
N ARG A 758 18.35 -20.82 -27.58
CA ARG A 758 19.69 -20.65 -27.05
C ARG A 758 19.76 -19.34 -26.27
N LEU A 759 20.31 -19.40 -25.06
CA LEU A 759 20.78 -18.25 -24.30
C LEU A 759 22.29 -18.15 -24.49
N GLU A 760 22.76 -17.00 -24.97
CA GLU A 760 24.18 -16.66 -25.05
C GLU A 760 24.47 -15.49 -24.09
N ARG A 761 25.56 -15.57 -23.34
CA ARG A 761 26.08 -14.48 -22.50
C ARG A 761 27.38 -13.96 -23.10
N ARG A 762 27.51 -12.63 -23.14
CA ARG A 762 28.71 -11.89 -23.53
C ARG A 762 29.08 -10.92 -22.43
N ASP A 763 30.37 -10.67 -22.26
CA ASP A 763 30.91 -9.95 -21.11
C ASP A 763 31.65 -8.70 -21.59
N ASP A 764 31.62 -7.65 -20.81
CA ASP A 764 32.44 -6.44 -20.97
C ASP A 764 33.70 -6.59 -20.10
N ASN A 765 34.75 -7.23 -20.64
CA ASN A 765 35.92 -7.59 -19.83
C ASN A 765 36.86 -6.41 -19.56
N ASP A 766 36.85 -5.39 -20.40
CA ASP A 766 37.67 -4.18 -20.25
C ASP A 766 36.94 -3.03 -19.53
N HIS A 767 35.65 -3.21 -19.24
CA HIS A 767 34.79 -2.28 -18.49
C HIS A 767 34.62 -0.93 -19.22
N ASP A 768 34.58 -0.95 -20.55
CA ASP A 768 34.39 0.26 -21.37
C ASP A 768 32.90 0.61 -21.59
N GLY A 769 31.99 -0.24 -21.11
CA GLY A 769 30.54 -0.10 -21.25
C GLY A 769 29.96 -0.78 -22.51
N ILE A 770 30.80 -1.43 -23.31
CA ILE A 770 30.46 -2.15 -24.54
C ILE A 770 30.82 -3.63 -24.34
N VAL A 771 29.81 -4.50 -24.47
CA VAL A 771 30.04 -5.95 -24.33
C VAL A 771 30.87 -6.50 -25.49
N ASP A 772 31.84 -7.37 -25.17
CA ASP A 772 32.68 -8.03 -26.16
C ASP A 772 31.84 -8.89 -27.12
N PRO A 773 32.27 -9.06 -28.39
CA PRO A 773 31.56 -9.92 -29.33
C PRO A 773 31.67 -11.42 -28.99
N VAL A 774 32.54 -11.80 -28.04
CA VAL A 774 32.84 -13.18 -27.66
C VAL A 774 31.75 -13.75 -26.74
N VAL A 775 31.28 -14.96 -27.05
CA VAL A 775 30.29 -15.67 -26.23
C VAL A 775 31.03 -16.37 -25.07
N ALA A 776 30.74 -15.92 -23.84
CA ALA A 776 31.32 -16.47 -22.61
C ALA A 776 30.55 -17.69 -22.07
N GLU A 777 29.24 -17.78 -22.32
CA GLU A 777 28.40 -18.92 -21.94
C GLU A 777 27.31 -19.13 -22.98
N SER A 778 26.97 -20.39 -23.28
CA SER A 778 25.87 -20.76 -24.18
C SER A 778 25.07 -21.92 -23.59
N ILE A 779 23.76 -21.76 -23.50
CA ILE A 779 22.83 -22.73 -22.93
C ILE A 779 21.67 -22.96 -23.89
N GLU A 780 21.47 -24.19 -24.35
CA GLU A 780 20.29 -24.58 -25.11
C GLU A 780 19.20 -25.11 -24.17
N PHE A 781 17.95 -24.73 -24.43
CA PHE A 781 16.81 -25.15 -23.63
C PHE A 781 15.52 -25.18 -24.46
N ASP A 782 14.60 -26.05 -24.04
CA ASP A 782 13.26 -26.10 -24.60
C ASP A 782 12.32 -25.22 -23.76
N HIS A 783 11.55 -24.37 -24.44
CA HIS A 783 10.49 -23.56 -23.83
C HIS A 783 9.14 -24.00 -24.39
N VAL A 784 8.17 -24.29 -23.51
CA VAL A 784 6.81 -24.67 -23.94
C VAL A 784 5.73 -23.93 -23.15
N GLU A 785 5.89 -23.86 -21.83
CA GLU A 785 4.93 -23.24 -20.94
C GLU A 785 5.43 -21.89 -20.44
N ARG A 786 4.51 -20.94 -20.29
CA ARG A 786 4.79 -19.63 -19.70
C ARG A 786 5.46 -19.80 -18.34
N LEU A 787 6.44 -18.96 -18.04
CA LEU A 787 7.29 -18.96 -16.84
C LEU A 787 8.27 -20.13 -16.71
N ALA A 788 8.32 -21.07 -17.65
CA ALA A 788 9.51 -21.90 -17.81
C ALA A 788 10.72 -20.98 -18.01
N GLY A 789 11.86 -21.37 -17.43
CA GLY A 789 13.00 -20.48 -17.31
C GLY A 789 14.32 -21.22 -17.39
N VAL A 790 15.39 -20.46 -17.60
CA VAL A 790 16.76 -20.94 -17.66
C VAL A 790 17.61 -20.16 -16.67
N SER A 791 18.52 -20.86 -16.00
CA SER A 791 19.50 -20.23 -15.11
C SER A 791 20.84 -20.10 -15.83
N PHE A 792 21.54 -19.01 -15.54
CA PHE A 792 22.87 -18.70 -16.05
C PHE A 792 23.70 -18.08 -14.92
N HIS A 793 25.03 -18.03 -15.09
CA HIS A 793 25.91 -17.46 -14.06
C HIS A 793 26.30 -16.04 -14.43
N LEU A 794 26.43 -15.18 -13.41
CA LEU A 794 26.93 -13.82 -13.60
C LEU A 794 28.25 -13.60 -12.87
N PRO A 795 29.28 -13.09 -13.57
CA PRO A 795 30.45 -12.51 -12.91
C PRO A 795 30.06 -11.27 -12.11
N ARG A 796 30.68 -11.11 -10.95
CA ARG A 796 30.55 -9.89 -10.14
C ARG A 796 31.17 -8.71 -10.89
N THR A 797 30.55 -7.54 -10.79
CA THR A 797 31.06 -6.23 -11.29
C THR A 797 31.33 -6.14 -12.80
N THR A 798 30.95 -7.14 -13.57
CA THR A 798 31.12 -7.14 -15.03
C THR A 798 29.76 -6.96 -15.70
N LEU A 799 29.64 -5.96 -16.57
CA LEU A 799 28.46 -5.79 -17.41
C LEU A 799 28.38 -6.97 -18.39
N CYS A 800 27.23 -7.62 -18.45
CA CYS A 800 27.00 -8.69 -19.40
C CYS A 800 25.79 -8.39 -20.28
N GLN A 801 25.82 -8.88 -21.52
CA GLN A 801 24.65 -8.96 -22.38
C GLN A 801 24.20 -10.41 -22.47
N ILE A 802 22.91 -10.64 -22.25
CA ILE A 802 22.27 -11.90 -22.56
C ILE A 802 21.44 -11.77 -23.84
N ARG A 803 21.55 -12.78 -24.71
CA ARG A 803 20.78 -12.88 -25.95
C ARG A 803 20.08 -14.22 -26.00
N ILE A 804 18.78 -14.19 -26.16
CA ILE A 804 17.94 -15.37 -26.20
C ILE A 804 17.28 -15.42 -27.56
N ARG A 805 17.46 -16.51 -28.28
CA ARG A 805 16.96 -16.66 -29.66
C ARG A 805 16.39 -18.04 -29.90
N GLN A 806 15.26 -18.09 -30.59
CA GLN A 806 14.68 -19.34 -31.04
C GLN A 806 15.57 -19.99 -32.11
N LEU A 807 15.95 -21.23 -31.90
CA LEU A 807 16.65 -22.08 -32.87
C LEU A 807 15.66 -22.88 -33.71
N GLU A 808 14.63 -23.41 -33.06
CA GLU A 808 13.61 -24.25 -33.68
C GLU A 808 12.24 -23.93 -33.07
N ALA A 809 11.23 -23.72 -33.91
CA ALA A 809 9.86 -23.52 -33.46
C ALA A 809 9.18 -24.88 -33.21
N PHE A 810 8.48 -25.02 -32.09
CA PHE A 810 7.62 -26.17 -31.86
C PHE A 810 6.22 -25.90 -32.39
N ALA A 811 5.39 -26.96 -32.45
CA ALA A 811 3.99 -26.83 -32.82
C ALA A 811 3.27 -25.86 -31.88
N ALA A 812 2.46 -24.98 -32.47
CA ALA A 812 1.61 -24.06 -31.72
C ALA A 812 0.68 -24.83 -30.79
N LEU A 813 0.52 -24.32 -29.57
CA LEU A 813 -0.41 -24.90 -28.60
C LEU A 813 -1.85 -24.47 -28.92
N PRO A 814 -2.85 -25.32 -28.63
CA PRO A 814 -4.25 -24.91 -28.72
C PRO A 814 -4.54 -23.64 -27.92
N VAL A 815 -5.46 -22.83 -28.41
CA VAL A 815 -5.89 -21.59 -27.75
C VAL A 815 -6.54 -21.88 -26.40
N MET A 816 -7.47 -22.85 -26.37
CA MET A 816 -8.15 -23.31 -25.17
C MET A 816 -7.47 -24.56 -24.65
N ARG A 817 -7.15 -24.58 -23.35
CA ARG A 817 -6.36 -25.65 -22.72
C ARG A 817 -6.87 -25.95 -21.32
N PRO A 818 -6.79 -27.22 -20.87
CA PRO A 818 -7.01 -27.54 -19.46
C PRO A 818 -5.91 -26.91 -18.60
N ASP A 819 -6.19 -26.73 -17.31
CA ASP A 819 -5.19 -26.29 -16.34
C ASP A 819 -5.57 -26.85 -14.97
N LEU A 820 -5.06 -28.03 -14.67
CA LEU A 820 -5.19 -28.60 -13.34
C LEU A 820 -4.34 -27.80 -12.36
N ALA A 821 -4.87 -27.60 -11.16
CA ALA A 821 -4.17 -26.79 -10.17
C ALA A 821 -4.39 -27.35 -8.76
N LEU A 822 -3.31 -27.29 -7.97
CA LEU A 822 -3.30 -27.55 -6.53
C LEU A 822 -2.72 -26.31 -5.84
N GLY A 823 -3.55 -25.61 -5.08
CA GLY A 823 -3.16 -24.47 -4.27
C GLY A 823 -2.53 -24.86 -2.93
N PRO A 824 -1.80 -23.94 -2.26
CA PRO A 824 -1.09 -24.23 -1.02
C PRO A 824 -1.97 -24.75 0.13
N ARG A 825 -3.27 -24.47 0.10
CA ARG A 825 -4.25 -24.86 1.14
C ARG A 825 -5.08 -26.10 0.80
N ASP A 826 -4.85 -26.70 -0.37
CA ASP A 826 -5.67 -27.79 -0.86
C ASP A 826 -5.31 -29.12 -0.22
N LEU A 827 -4.03 -29.37 0.07
CA LEU A 827 -3.58 -30.59 0.76
C LEU A 827 -3.62 -30.38 2.27
N ARG A 828 -4.61 -30.99 2.93
CA ARG A 828 -4.84 -30.86 4.36
C ARG A 828 -4.67 -32.19 5.07
N VAL A 829 -3.70 -32.25 5.98
CA VAL A 829 -3.54 -33.40 6.88
C VAL A 829 -4.52 -33.22 8.04
N GLN A 830 -5.51 -34.11 8.11
CA GLN A 830 -6.51 -34.12 9.18
C GLN A 830 -6.00 -34.90 10.40
N ARG A 831 -5.26 -35.98 10.16
CA ARG A 831 -4.65 -36.82 11.20
C ARG A 831 -3.32 -37.39 10.69
N ALA A 832 -2.26 -37.26 11.48
CA ALA A 832 -0.99 -37.92 11.20
C ALA A 832 -1.06 -39.43 11.55
N PRO A 833 -0.32 -40.30 10.86
CA PRO A 833 -0.22 -41.72 11.23
C PRO A 833 0.52 -41.87 12.57
N ASP A 834 0.08 -42.80 13.43
CA ASP A 834 0.65 -43.03 14.78
C ASP A 834 1.18 -44.47 14.98
N GLY A 835 1.41 -45.18 13.88
CA GLY A 835 1.88 -46.58 13.88
C GLY A 835 0.77 -47.61 14.06
N LYS A 836 -0.36 -47.25 14.69
CA LYS A 836 -1.54 -48.13 14.83
C LYS A 836 -2.62 -47.78 13.81
N GLN A 837 -2.93 -46.49 13.68
CA GLN A 837 -3.94 -45.99 12.74
C GLN A 837 -3.28 -45.34 11.51
N PRO A 838 -3.89 -45.49 10.33
CA PRO A 838 -3.46 -44.72 9.17
C PRO A 838 -3.74 -43.22 9.41
N GLY A 839 -2.87 -42.40 8.83
CA GLY A 839 -3.11 -40.97 8.70
C GLY A 839 -4.29 -40.72 7.78
N ARG A 840 -4.94 -39.56 7.95
CA ARG A 840 -6.07 -39.12 7.13
C ARG A 840 -5.78 -37.75 6.57
N ALA A 841 -5.96 -37.58 5.27
CA ALA A 841 -5.77 -36.31 4.59
C ALA A 841 -6.84 -36.09 3.53
N SER A 842 -6.99 -34.83 3.09
CA SER A 842 -7.82 -34.46 1.97
C SER A 842 -7.05 -33.58 1.00
N ILE A 843 -7.33 -33.71 -0.29
CA ILE A 843 -6.80 -32.87 -1.36
C ILE A 843 -7.94 -32.37 -2.24
N THR A 844 -7.91 -31.10 -2.61
CA THR A 844 -8.81 -30.52 -3.62
C THR A 844 -8.05 -30.29 -4.91
N VAL A 845 -8.58 -30.82 -6.01
CA VAL A 845 -8.05 -30.65 -7.37
C VAL A 845 -8.97 -29.71 -8.13
N HIS A 846 -8.41 -28.69 -8.77
CA HIS A 846 -9.18 -27.70 -9.55
C HIS A 846 -8.86 -27.81 -11.04
N ASN A 847 -9.79 -27.39 -11.91
CA ASN A 847 -9.50 -27.03 -13.30
C ASN A 847 -9.78 -25.53 -13.47
N ILE A 848 -8.72 -24.75 -13.66
CA ILE A 848 -8.76 -23.29 -13.81
C ILE A 848 -8.51 -22.86 -15.27
N GLY A 849 -8.50 -23.82 -16.20
CA GLY A 849 -8.25 -23.62 -17.61
C GLY A 849 -9.49 -23.16 -18.38
N SER A 850 -9.45 -23.38 -19.69
CA SER A 850 -10.53 -23.08 -20.65
C SER A 850 -10.94 -24.29 -21.49
N ALA A 851 -10.49 -25.49 -21.10
CA ALA A 851 -10.89 -26.75 -21.71
C ALA A 851 -10.96 -27.87 -20.64
N PRO A 852 -11.79 -28.90 -20.85
CA PRO A 852 -11.92 -29.99 -19.89
C PRO A 852 -10.63 -30.80 -19.77
N ALA A 853 -10.28 -31.19 -18.56
CA ALA A 853 -9.18 -32.10 -18.27
C ALA A 853 -9.71 -33.54 -18.21
N THR A 854 -9.25 -34.41 -19.11
CA THR A 854 -9.69 -35.81 -19.21
C THR A 854 -8.67 -36.78 -18.63
N ASP A 855 -9.12 -37.94 -18.14
CA ASP A 855 -8.25 -38.96 -17.51
C ASP A 855 -7.36 -38.36 -16.39
N VAL A 856 -8.00 -37.55 -15.53
CA VAL A 856 -7.34 -36.91 -14.39
C VAL A 856 -6.95 -37.96 -13.36
N ARG A 857 -5.66 -38.04 -13.04
CA ARG A 857 -5.08 -38.96 -12.06
C ARG A 857 -4.42 -38.16 -10.94
N LEU A 858 -4.78 -38.51 -9.72
CA LEU A 858 -4.16 -37.99 -8.50
C LEU A 858 -3.21 -39.06 -7.94
N GLU A 859 -2.01 -38.64 -7.55
CA GLU A 859 -1.04 -39.46 -6.84
C GLU A 859 -0.46 -38.68 -5.67
N VAL A 860 -0.34 -39.33 -4.50
CA VAL A 860 0.22 -38.72 -3.30
C VAL A 860 1.42 -39.53 -2.84
N PHE A 861 2.52 -38.83 -2.58
CA PHE A 861 3.78 -39.39 -2.14
C PHE A 861 4.04 -38.99 -0.69
N ALA A 862 4.50 -39.92 0.13
CA ALA A 862 5.20 -39.59 1.36
C ALA A 862 6.68 -39.38 1.04
N LYS A 863 7.28 -38.32 1.57
CA LYS A 863 8.71 -38.02 1.49
C LYS A 863 9.32 -37.96 2.89
N SER A 864 10.44 -38.64 3.08
CA SER A 864 11.24 -38.51 4.29
C SER A 864 12.03 -37.21 4.21
N ALA A 865 11.79 -36.29 5.15
CA ALA A 865 12.56 -35.04 5.22
C ALA A 865 14.03 -35.29 5.59
N ASP A 866 14.31 -36.40 6.27
CA ASP A 866 15.67 -36.76 6.73
C ASP A 866 16.50 -37.41 5.61
N SER A 867 15.90 -38.29 4.81
CA SER A 867 16.62 -39.08 3.78
C SER A 867 16.33 -38.67 2.34
N GLY A 868 15.36 -37.79 2.10
CA GLY A 868 14.90 -37.41 0.76
C GLY A 868 14.16 -38.52 -0.01
N LYS A 869 14.08 -39.74 0.54
CA LYS A 869 13.37 -40.87 -0.10
C LYS A 869 11.89 -40.57 -0.22
N SER A 870 11.29 -40.98 -1.34
CA SER A 870 9.87 -40.77 -1.65
C SER A 870 9.20 -42.08 -2.04
N ARG A 871 7.96 -42.31 -1.59
CA ARG A 871 7.14 -43.48 -1.98
C ARG A 871 5.69 -43.07 -2.16
N SER A 872 5.04 -43.56 -3.21
CA SER A 872 3.61 -43.39 -3.44
C SER A 872 2.83 -44.08 -2.31
N VAL A 873 1.91 -43.35 -1.69
CA VAL A 873 1.07 -43.83 -0.58
C VAL A 873 -0.42 -43.82 -0.90
N PHE A 874 -0.81 -43.14 -1.98
CA PHE A 874 -2.20 -43.10 -2.46
C PHE A 874 -2.25 -42.75 -3.94
N GLN A 875 -3.16 -43.37 -4.67
CA GLN A 875 -3.44 -43.07 -6.08
C GLN A 875 -4.94 -43.21 -6.36
N GLN A 876 -5.50 -42.29 -7.14
CA GLN A 876 -6.91 -42.36 -7.55
C GLN A 876 -7.14 -41.78 -8.95
N GLN A 877 -7.98 -42.46 -9.73
CA GLN A 877 -8.54 -41.94 -10.98
C GLN A 877 -9.72 -41.02 -10.68
N LEU A 878 -9.69 -39.78 -11.18
CA LEU A 878 -10.72 -38.78 -10.96
C LEU A 878 -11.68 -38.62 -12.15
N GLY A 879 -11.38 -39.21 -13.30
CA GLY A 879 -12.19 -39.12 -14.52
C GLY A 879 -11.96 -37.79 -15.23
N THR A 880 -13.03 -37.13 -15.66
CA THR A 880 -12.97 -35.79 -16.28
C THR A 880 -13.25 -34.70 -15.25
N LEU A 881 -12.53 -33.59 -15.34
CA LEU A 881 -12.83 -32.35 -14.64
C LEU A 881 -13.11 -31.26 -15.68
N GLU A 882 -14.37 -30.86 -15.79
CA GLU A 882 -14.82 -29.83 -16.75
C GLU A 882 -14.10 -28.50 -16.54
N ASP A 883 -14.11 -27.64 -17.56
CA ASP A 883 -13.65 -26.26 -17.43
C ASP A 883 -14.74 -25.31 -16.88
N PRO A 884 -14.34 -24.18 -16.29
CA PRO A 884 -15.25 -23.17 -15.73
C PRO A 884 -15.82 -22.25 -16.83
N ALA A 885 -16.41 -22.82 -17.88
CA ALA A 885 -17.03 -22.08 -18.99
C ALA A 885 -18.18 -21.14 -18.52
N ASP A 886 -18.88 -21.54 -17.46
CA ASP A 886 -19.96 -20.78 -16.81
C ASP A 886 -19.45 -19.79 -15.74
N LEU A 887 -18.13 -19.64 -15.60
CA LEU A 887 -17.46 -18.83 -14.57
C LEU A 887 -17.71 -19.34 -13.13
N VAL A 888 -18.00 -20.65 -12.98
CA VAL A 888 -18.10 -21.31 -11.68
C VAL A 888 -16.94 -22.28 -11.52
N SER A 889 -16.21 -22.16 -10.40
CA SER A 889 -15.07 -23.01 -10.06
C SER A 889 -15.37 -24.50 -10.27
N ARG A 890 -14.46 -25.21 -10.94
CA ARG A 890 -14.56 -26.65 -11.17
C ARG A 890 -13.52 -27.38 -10.33
N LYS A 891 -13.99 -28.10 -9.31
CA LYS A 891 -13.12 -28.75 -8.33
C LYS A 891 -13.64 -30.09 -7.84
N LYS A 892 -12.73 -30.95 -7.41
CA LYS A 892 -13.01 -32.26 -6.83
C LYS A 892 -12.15 -32.49 -5.59
N THR A 893 -12.79 -32.73 -4.46
CA THR A 893 -12.10 -33.05 -3.20
C THR A 893 -12.08 -34.55 -2.98
N VAL A 894 -10.89 -35.08 -2.67
CA VAL A 894 -10.65 -36.48 -2.35
C VAL A 894 -10.15 -36.57 -0.91
N THR A 895 -10.79 -37.41 -0.10
CA THR A 895 -10.30 -37.77 1.23
C THR A 895 -9.71 -39.17 1.15
N PHE A 896 -8.53 -39.35 1.73
CA PHE A 896 -7.80 -40.60 1.68
C PHE A 896 -7.11 -40.92 3.01
N GLU A 897 -6.90 -42.21 3.22
CA GLU A 897 -6.07 -42.73 4.30
C GLU A 897 -4.70 -43.13 3.75
N TRP A 898 -3.66 -42.98 4.57
CA TRP A 898 -2.29 -43.30 4.18
C TRP A 898 -1.48 -43.83 5.37
N ARG A 899 -0.47 -44.65 5.09
CA ARG A 899 0.50 -45.11 6.09
C ARG A 899 1.87 -44.55 5.75
N SER A 900 2.62 -44.12 6.76
CA SER A 900 3.98 -43.66 6.51
C SER A 900 4.91 -44.85 6.22
N PRO A 901 5.62 -44.85 5.08
CA PRO A 901 6.67 -45.83 4.81
C PRO A 901 8.00 -45.45 5.48
N PHE A 902 8.08 -44.29 6.13
CA PHE A 902 9.30 -43.76 6.74
C PHE A 902 9.09 -43.44 8.22
N ALA A 903 10.13 -43.67 9.02
CA ALA A 903 10.23 -43.09 10.36
C ALA A 903 10.69 -41.62 10.27
N GLY A 904 10.41 -40.82 11.30
CA GLY A 904 10.88 -39.44 11.38
C GLY A 904 9.92 -38.41 10.77
N ARG A 905 10.48 -37.30 10.29
CA ARG A 905 9.69 -36.19 9.74
C ARG A 905 9.26 -36.52 8.31
N ILE A 906 7.99 -36.33 8.03
CA ILE A 906 7.38 -36.69 6.75
C ILE A 906 6.75 -35.45 6.12
N GLU A 907 6.88 -35.35 4.81
CA GLU A 907 6.14 -34.44 3.96
C GLU A 907 5.23 -35.26 3.04
N LEU A 908 3.97 -34.83 2.87
CA LEU A 908 3.11 -35.36 1.81
C LEU A 908 3.19 -34.43 0.61
N GLU A 909 3.43 -35.00 -0.57
CA GLU A 909 3.36 -34.30 -1.85
C GLU A 909 2.24 -34.90 -2.69
N ALA A 910 1.25 -34.10 -3.05
CA ALA A 910 0.24 -34.47 -4.04
C ALA A 910 0.68 -34.03 -5.42
N ARG A 911 0.43 -34.86 -6.42
CA ARG A 911 0.62 -34.59 -7.84
C ARG A 911 -0.64 -34.95 -8.61
N VAL A 912 -1.03 -34.10 -9.55
CA VAL A 912 -2.11 -34.37 -10.48
C VAL A 912 -1.59 -34.37 -11.91
N ARG A 913 -2.20 -35.17 -12.77
CA ARG A 913 -1.95 -35.19 -14.22
C ARG A 913 -3.24 -35.50 -14.96
N CYS A 914 -3.36 -35.01 -16.19
CA CYS A 914 -4.39 -35.46 -17.13
C CYS A 914 -3.76 -36.18 -18.32
N ASP A 915 -4.55 -36.96 -19.06
CA ASP A 915 -4.10 -37.47 -20.36
C ASP A 915 -4.13 -36.34 -21.40
N ALA A 916 -3.03 -35.60 -21.39
CA ALA A 916 -2.70 -34.61 -22.39
C ALA A 916 -1.87 -35.29 -23.47
N GLY A 917 -2.50 -35.97 -24.42
CA GLY A 917 -1.87 -36.22 -25.71
C GLY A 917 -1.23 -34.93 -26.26
N ARG A 918 -0.31 -35.00 -27.23
CA ARG A 918 0.44 -33.81 -27.72
C ARG A 918 -0.44 -32.60 -28.08
N SER A 919 -1.73 -32.81 -28.36
CA SER A 919 -2.77 -31.80 -28.65
C SER A 919 -3.55 -31.23 -27.45
N LYS A 920 -3.22 -31.56 -26.19
CA LYS A 920 -3.98 -31.17 -24.99
C LYS A 920 -3.10 -30.73 -23.81
N ARG A 921 -1.93 -30.12 -24.07
CA ARG A 921 -1.05 -29.62 -22.99
C ARG A 921 -1.79 -28.62 -22.10
N GLU A 922 -1.46 -28.63 -20.82
CA GLU A 922 -2.03 -27.71 -19.84
C GLU A 922 -1.53 -26.27 -20.05
N ILE A 923 -2.22 -25.29 -19.44
CA ILE A 923 -1.76 -23.90 -19.43
C ILE A 923 -0.46 -23.76 -18.64
N ASN A 924 -0.41 -24.41 -17.49
CA ASN A 924 0.73 -24.51 -16.61
C ASN A 924 0.73 -25.92 -16.01
N SER A 925 1.86 -26.60 -16.03
CA SER A 925 2.01 -27.90 -15.36
C SER A 925 2.74 -27.76 -14.02
N GLN A 926 3.27 -26.58 -13.71
CA GLN A 926 4.04 -26.35 -12.48
C GLN A 926 3.15 -26.27 -11.22
N ASN A 927 1.87 -25.95 -11.40
CA ASN A 927 0.80 -25.92 -10.39
C ASN A 927 0.12 -27.29 -10.17
N ASN A 928 0.58 -28.35 -10.83
CA ASN A 928 0.07 -29.70 -10.64
C ASN A 928 0.57 -30.40 -9.37
N ARG A 929 1.29 -29.69 -8.50
CA ARG A 929 1.89 -30.26 -7.30
C ARG A 929 1.77 -29.33 -6.11
N VAL A 930 1.56 -29.91 -4.93
CA VAL A 930 1.60 -29.23 -3.65
C VAL A 930 2.16 -30.15 -2.59
N SER A 931 2.87 -29.59 -1.62
CA SER A 931 3.41 -30.35 -0.50
C SER A 931 3.05 -29.75 0.85
N VAL A 932 2.93 -30.60 1.86
CA VAL A 932 2.66 -30.19 3.25
C VAL A 932 3.45 -31.05 4.24
N ALA A 933 4.04 -30.41 5.24
CA ALA A 933 4.69 -31.11 6.34
C ALA A 933 3.65 -31.80 7.26
N VAL A 934 3.93 -33.04 7.67
CA VAL A 934 3.09 -33.81 8.59
C VAL A 934 3.60 -33.58 10.02
N GLY A 935 2.83 -32.88 10.86
CA GLY A 935 3.16 -32.67 12.27
C GLY A 935 3.13 -33.96 13.09
N ARG A 936 3.96 -34.07 14.14
CA ARG A 936 3.89 -35.20 15.09
C ARG A 936 2.56 -35.18 15.86
N PRO A 937 1.98 -36.32 16.25
CA PRO A 937 0.84 -36.35 17.17
C PRO A 937 1.25 -35.69 18.50
N GLY A 938 0.55 -34.61 18.90
CA GLY A 938 0.74 -33.96 20.21
C GLY A 938 1.37 -32.57 20.21
N SER A 939 1.87 -32.06 19.07
CA SER A 939 2.24 -30.64 18.99
C SER A 939 1.01 -29.81 18.60
N ARG A 940 0.60 -28.87 19.47
CA ARG A 940 -0.26 -27.75 19.06
C ARG A 940 0.28 -27.14 17.75
N PRO A 941 -0.59 -26.60 16.87
CA PRO A 941 -0.11 -25.83 15.73
C PRO A 941 0.90 -24.80 16.23
N PRO A 942 1.97 -24.50 15.48
CA PRO A 942 2.91 -23.48 15.89
C PRO A 942 2.10 -22.22 16.16
N ARG A 943 2.11 -21.75 17.42
CA ARG A 943 1.79 -20.36 17.67
C ARG A 943 2.78 -19.60 16.80
N ASP A 944 2.24 -18.76 15.91
CA ASP A 944 3.04 -17.82 15.14
C ASP A 944 4.10 -17.24 16.07
N GLY A 945 5.36 -17.52 15.74
CA GLY A 945 6.52 -17.04 16.47
C GLY A 945 6.63 -15.53 16.25
N ARG A 946 5.79 -14.76 16.92
CA ARG A 946 5.93 -13.33 17.17
C ARG A 946 5.91 -13.12 18.68
N SER A 947 7.06 -13.29 19.30
CA SER A 947 7.37 -12.61 20.55
C SER A 947 8.84 -12.20 20.52
N ARG A 948 9.08 -11.03 19.93
CA ARG A 948 9.92 -9.95 20.44
C ARG A 948 9.66 -8.71 19.62
#